data_AF-A0A914XWU1-F1
#
_entry.id   AF-A0A914XWU1-F1
#
_cell.length_a   1.000
_cell.length_b   1.000
_cell.length_c   1.000
_cell.angle_alpha   90.00
_cell.angle_beta   90.00
_cell.angle_gamma   90.00
#
_symmetry.space_group_name_H-M   'P 1'
#
loop_
_entity.id
_entity.type
_entity.pdbx_description
1 polymer ?
#
loop_
_entity_poly.entity_id
_entity_poly.type
_entity_poly.pdbx_seq_one_letter_code
_entity_poly.pdbx_strand_id
1 'polypeptide(L)'
;MDDIELMANTSEAKTKCFAVWTHLIHEQIIDSEGYLLLEKDSDFEVIRLQIASALKNLTTEIHAKKIITCLKAIVNRRREIFVPQYLIPFIRRHLSDYIENAKRALFMKSNEAYVVDVDHTQQDSDITPKVTIIDQNTGVDLATSQWSEGLHQCVQIKHGCRVNPISMKAVFVSNVNYLKGYSRINGLSGTLGSHEESRTLVDLYQADLIKVPTFRAKRLYEHVPVIAKDEGEWLDAIFEEVADQVKADRSVLIISRSIAEVGNIKNGLIQRYLESQSDQKIVDCYENLIVYQREFDEFDFGDKNKFQTGRLIIATNLAGRGTDIKLCDKLKASGGLHVIVSFLPENSRIEDQAYGRAARCGDPGSGQIIAITEKTDASGKPPSIFDLKVFRDNAEVQRLKSMTDFYNYHTKIEEECLTAFKQHCLEALGNMNNQKKNDNGVPTEPEIIYFALLDEWALWLDSQAKAIKQCAQDRSPQQRAEIIASVKNFLHTHPISPISKALEWINCPQPLIALGLIRINNGNISAAEKIFDNVISKFPEFAGDACYYKGLISQWNVKRVKNIPKIGNENSGFFKKTADEIGKTIDDLSQSYLPEIKDVIPQSLCEMDDKARIKTEDEFLQALQTFNLRADRKKELHTIITRLQQTVGPQIIKSSGFQNQADDISNIYDCLATSAYDMIGHPISFQTFSPNSQTIEDKYKAYQQFSNYLREGYISPKMLNHKILEKSLKK
;
A
#
# COMPACT_ATOMS: atom_id res chain seq x y z
N MET A 1 16.29 13.99 8.94
CA MET A 1 17.31 14.73 8.17
C MET A 1 16.74 15.13 6.83
N ASP A 2 16.13 14.18 6.11
CA ASP A 2 15.53 14.37 4.79
C ASP A 2 14.47 15.47 4.71
N ASP A 3 13.54 15.55 5.67
CA ASP A 3 12.54 16.64 5.73
C ASP A 3 13.16 18.03 5.98
N ILE A 4 14.34 18.08 6.59
CA ILE A 4 15.06 19.31 6.90
C ILE A 4 15.94 19.72 5.71
N GLU A 5 16.53 18.76 4.99
CA GLU A 5 17.24 18.97 3.73
C GLU A 5 16.30 19.41 2.59
N LEU A 6 15.07 18.87 2.53
CA LEU A 6 14.02 19.30 1.59
C LEU A 6 13.59 20.75 1.81
N MET A 7 13.75 21.29 3.03
CA MET A 7 13.45 22.69 3.33
C MET A 7 14.64 23.63 3.05
N ALA A 8 15.82 23.10 2.71
CA ALA A 8 17.06 23.85 2.57
C ALA A 8 17.45 24.06 1.08
N ASN A 9 16.89 25.09 0.44
CA ASN A 9 17.16 25.44 -0.97
C ASN A 9 18.58 26.03 -1.24
N THR A 10 19.44 26.18 -0.22
CA THR A 10 20.77 26.80 -0.35
C THR A 10 21.85 26.07 0.43
N SER A 11 23.10 26.16 -0.03
CA SER A 11 24.29 25.59 0.65
C SER A 11 24.42 26.07 2.10
N GLU A 12 23.99 27.29 2.40
CA GLU A 12 24.04 27.88 3.74
C GLU A 12 23.00 27.24 4.69
N ALA A 13 21.83 26.87 4.15
CA ALA A 13 20.80 26.18 4.90
C ALA A 13 21.24 24.76 5.28
N LYS A 14 21.92 24.03 4.39
CA LYS A 14 22.50 22.69 4.70
C LYS A 14 23.50 22.74 5.85
N THR A 15 24.39 23.75 5.87
CA THR A 15 25.34 23.97 6.98
C THR A 15 24.63 24.24 8.31
N LYS A 16 23.55 25.03 8.29
CA LYS A 16 22.72 25.31 9.48
C LYS A 16 21.98 24.06 9.98
N CYS A 17 21.50 23.20 9.07
CA CYS A 17 20.84 21.94 9.43
C CYS A 17 21.80 20.94 10.10
N PHE A 18 23.03 20.84 9.58
CA PHE A 18 24.08 20.03 10.20
C PHE A 18 24.48 20.56 11.58
N ALA A 19 24.54 21.88 11.75
CA ALA A 19 24.80 22.52 13.04
C ALA A 19 23.68 22.22 14.06
N VAL A 20 22.42 22.26 13.65
CA VAL A 20 21.27 21.86 14.49
C VAL A 20 21.37 20.39 14.91
N TRP A 21 21.66 19.49 13.98
CA TRP A 21 21.81 18.06 14.27
C TRP A 21 22.94 17.78 15.27
N THR A 22 24.11 18.35 15.02
CA THR A 22 25.28 18.23 15.90
C THR A 22 25.00 18.78 17.30
N HIS A 23 24.25 19.87 17.39
CA HIS A 23 23.88 20.46 18.66
C HIS A 23 22.85 19.63 19.42
N LEU A 24 21.88 19.00 18.73
CA LEU A 24 20.95 18.05 19.36
C LEU A 24 21.67 16.81 19.93
N ILE A 25 22.74 16.35 19.28
CA ILE A 25 23.62 15.28 19.78
C ILE A 25 24.39 15.76 21.02
N HIS A 26 25.00 16.95 20.94
CA HIS A 26 25.77 17.54 22.04
C HIS A 26 24.93 17.71 23.32
N GLU A 27 23.70 18.18 23.16
CA GLU A 27 22.74 18.36 24.27
C GLU A 27 22.09 17.03 24.71
N GLN A 28 22.53 15.88 24.18
CA GLN A 28 22.03 14.54 24.51
C GLN A 28 20.51 14.37 24.30
N ILE A 29 19.94 15.12 23.36
CA ILE A 29 18.53 14.98 22.99
C ILE A 29 18.36 13.77 22.05
N ILE A 30 19.32 13.59 21.15
CA ILE A 30 19.44 12.42 20.27
C ILE A 30 20.85 11.82 20.36
N ASP A 31 21.02 10.55 20.00
CA ASP A 31 22.35 9.95 19.85
C ASP A 31 22.95 10.22 18.45
N SER A 32 24.15 9.68 18.21
CA SER A 32 24.87 9.81 16.93
C SER A 32 24.14 9.16 15.75
N GLU A 33 23.23 8.22 16.02
CA GLU A 33 22.41 7.55 15.00
C GLU A 33 21.04 8.23 14.82
N GLY A 34 20.76 9.27 15.60
CA GLY A 34 19.52 10.05 15.54
C GLY A 34 18.37 9.48 16.36
N TYR A 35 18.61 8.49 17.23
CA TYR A 35 17.60 7.99 18.15
C TYR A 35 17.41 8.98 19.29
N LEU A 36 16.14 9.20 19.64
CA LEU A 36 15.79 10.04 20.76
C LEU A 36 16.18 9.36 22.07
N LEU A 37 16.98 10.03 22.89
CA LEU A 37 17.48 9.51 24.18
C LEU A 37 16.46 9.65 25.32
N LEU A 38 15.20 9.94 24.99
CA LEU A 38 14.14 10.25 25.94
C LEU A 38 13.12 9.11 26.05
N GLU A 39 12.80 8.77 27.29
CA GLU A 39 11.92 7.65 27.61
C GLU A 39 10.53 8.07 28.08
N LYS A 40 10.33 9.30 28.60
CA LYS A 40 9.07 9.71 29.26
C LYS A 40 8.62 11.15 28.94
N ASP A 41 7.30 11.37 29.00
CA ASP A 41 6.64 12.68 28.77
C ASP A 41 7.00 13.76 29.81
N SER A 42 7.40 13.36 31.02
CA SER A 42 7.75 14.27 32.12
C SER A 42 8.97 15.16 31.83
N ASP A 43 9.81 14.76 30.87
CA ASP A 43 11.03 15.48 30.50
C ASP A 43 10.79 16.49 29.36
N PHE A 44 9.57 16.54 28.82
CA PHE A 44 9.31 17.29 27.59
C PHE A 44 9.37 18.82 27.77
N GLU A 45 8.85 19.36 28.87
CA GLU A 45 8.88 20.82 29.09
C GLU A 45 10.29 21.34 29.40
N VAL A 46 11.14 20.52 30.05
CA VAL A 46 12.58 20.83 30.24
C VAL A 46 13.29 20.90 28.89
N ILE A 47 12.97 19.95 28.01
CA ILE A 47 13.63 19.82 26.70
C ILE A 47 13.08 20.83 25.70
N ARG A 48 11.82 21.22 25.80
CA ARG A 48 11.28 22.35 25.05
C ARG A 48 12.06 23.63 25.34
N LEU A 49 12.42 23.86 26.60
CA LEU A 49 13.25 24.99 27.00
C LEU A 49 14.69 24.85 26.48
N GLN A 50 15.30 23.65 26.60
CA GLN A 50 16.64 23.38 26.08
C GLN A 50 16.72 23.52 24.55
N ILE A 51 15.76 22.99 23.81
CA ILE A 51 15.66 23.12 22.34
C ILE A 51 15.40 24.58 21.95
N ALA A 52 14.51 25.28 22.65
CA ALA A 52 14.26 26.69 22.38
C ALA A 52 15.50 27.56 22.66
N SER A 53 16.31 27.23 23.68
CA SER A 53 17.59 27.91 23.92
C SER A 53 18.67 27.54 22.91
N ALA A 54 18.79 26.25 22.57
CA ALA A 54 19.74 25.71 21.60
C ALA A 54 19.53 26.30 20.20
N LEU A 55 18.27 26.38 19.76
CA LEU A 55 17.92 26.82 18.40
C LEU A 55 17.79 28.34 18.25
N LYS A 56 17.81 29.09 19.35
CA LYS A 56 17.61 30.56 19.38
C LYS A 56 18.57 31.33 18.48
N ASN A 57 19.80 30.83 18.32
CA ASN A 57 20.86 31.49 17.55
C ASN A 57 21.18 30.77 16.21
N LEU A 58 20.58 29.61 15.95
CA LEU A 58 20.92 28.73 14.82
C LEU A 58 19.84 28.69 13.73
N THR A 59 18.58 28.97 14.07
CA THR A 59 17.44 28.86 13.14
C THR A 59 16.41 29.97 13.35
N THR A 60 15.54 30.21 12.36
CA THR A 60 14.40 31.12 12.55
C THR A 60 13.35 30.50 13.48
N GLU A 61 12.59 31.34 14.19
CA GLU A 61 11.59 30.91 15.18
C GLU A 61 10.56 29.90 14.62
N ILE A 62 10.26 29.98 13.32
CA ILE A 62 9.36 29.07 12.61
C ILE A 62 9.95 27.66 12.49
N HIS A 63 11.23 27.53 12.15
CA HIS A 63 11.90 26.23 12.02
C HIS A 63 12.09 25.57 13.38
N ALA A 64 12.47 26.34 14.41
CA ALA A 64 12.56 25.84 15.78
C ALA A 64 11.21 25.27 16.27
N LYS A 65 10.10 25.98 16.02
CA LYS A 65 8.74 25.49 16.35
C LYS A 65 8.39 24.19 15.61
N LYS A 66 8.74 24.05 14.34
CA LYS A 66 8.52 22.81 13.57
C LYS A 66 9.33 21.64 14.13
N ILE A 67 10.62 21.84 14.44
CA ILE A 67 11.49 20.80 15.03
C ILE A 67 10.93 20.33 16.38
N ILE A 68 10.56 21.28 17.25
CA ILE A 68 9.92 20.98 18.54
C ILE A 68 8.62 20.18 18.33
N THR A 69 7.82 20.53 17.34
CA THR A 69 6.57 19.83 17.03
C THR A 69 6.81 18.40 16.56
N CYS A 70 7.85 18.17 15.73
CA CYS A 70 8.22 16.83 15.28
C CYS A 70 8.73 15.97 16.45
N LEU A 71 9.58 16.52 17.31
CA LEU A 71 10.06 15.83 18.51
C LEU A 71 8.93 15.53 19.50
N LYS A 72 7.99 16.47 19.70
CA LYS A 72 6.74 16.23 20.46
C LYS A 72 5.96 15.05 19.89
N ALA A 73 5.80 15.00 18.56
CA ALA A 73 5.07 13.93 17.91
C ALA A 73 5.74 12.56 18.10
N ILE A 74 7.08 12.51 18.12
CA ILE A 74 7.86 11.28 18.35
C ILE A 74 7.76 10.82 19.81
N VAL A 75 7.94 11.72 20.79
CA VAL A 75 7.84 11.39 22.23
C VAL A 75 6.43 10.93 22.60
N ASN A 76 5.42 11.69 22.16
CA ASN A 76 4.02 11.39 22.44
C ASN A 76 3.48 10.20 21.62
N ARG A 77 4.29 9.62 20.72
CA ARG A 77 3.88 8.49 19.90
C ARG A 77 3.58 7.31 20.82
N ARG A 78 2.34 6.81 20.76
CA ARG A 78 1.96 5.59 21.47
C ARG A 78 2.90 4.46 21.06
N ARG A 79 3.59 3.88 22.04
CA ARG A 79 4.45 2.70 21.86
C ARG A 79 3.63 1.39 21.85
N GLU A 80 2.37 1.47 22.26
CA GLU A 80 1.41 0.37 22.19
C GLU A 80 0.70 0.37 20.84
N ILE A 81 0.75 -0.78 20.15
CA ILE A 81 0.07 -1.00 18.88
C ILE A 81 -1.26 -1.67 19.20
N PHE A 82 -2.37 -1.00 18.89
CA PHE A 82 -3.69 -1.62 18.98
C PHE A 82 -3.89 -2.55 17.78
N VAL A 83 -4.17 -3.82 18.06
CA VAL A 83 -4.48 -4.82 17.03
C VAL A 83 -5.93 -5.26 17.23
N PRO A 84 -6.80 -5.07 16.22
CA PRO A 84 -8.17 -5.59 16.27
C PRO A 84 -8.18 -7.07 16.61
N GLN A 85 -9.12 -7.51 17.46
CA GLN A 85 -9.04 -8.84 18.07
C GLN A 85 -9.02 -9.95 17.01
N TYR A 86 -9.78 -9.79 15.94
CA TYR A 86 -9.87 -10.73 14.83
C TYR A 86 -8.56 -10.84 14.01
N LEU A 87 -7.67 -9.83 14.07
CA LEU A 87 -6.38 -9.83 13.37
C LEU A 87 -5.22 -10.33 14.23
N ILE A 88 -5.39 -10.48 15.55
CA ILE A 88 -4.32 -10.95 16.44
C ILE A 88 -3.70 -12.29 15.97
N PRO A 89 -4.48 -13.33 15.60
CA PRO A 89 -3.91 -14.58 15.13
C PRO A 89 -3.08 -14.41 13.86
N PHE A 90 -3.58 -13.60 12.91
CA PHE A 90 -2.88 -13.27 11.68
C PHE A 90 -1.54 -12.58 11.98
N ILE A 91 -1.55 -11.47 12.73
CA ILE A 91 -0.32 -10.73 13.05
C ILE A 91 0.69 -11.61 13.78
N ARG A 92 0.25 -12.46 14.72
CA ARG A 92 1.15 -13.39 15.42
C ARG A 92 1.83 -14.39 14.49
N ARG A 93 1.16 -14.84 13.42
CA ARG A 93 1.75 -15.74 12.42
C ARG A 93 2.85 -15.05 11.61
N HIS A 94 2.65 -13.79 11.22
CA HIS A 94 3.54 -13.05 10.33
C HIS A 94 4.60 -12.21 11.03
N LEU A 95 4.49 -11.99 12.34
CA LEU A 95 5.38 -11.07 13.06
C LEU A 95 6.88 -11.38 12.84
N SER A 96 7.25 -12.67 12.86
CA SER A 96 8.63 -13.09 12.59
C SER A 96 9.07 -12.73 11.16
N ASP A 97 8.21 -12.99 10.17
CA ASP A 97 8.51 -12.71 8.76
C ASP A 97 8.59 -11.19 8.52
N TYR A 98 7.74 -10.40 9.17
CA TYR A 98 7.80 -8.94 9.12
C TYR A 98 9.09 -8.38 9.71
N ILE A 99 9.58 -8.94 10.82
CA ILE A 99 10.86 -8.54 11.42
C ILE A 99 12.02 -8.86 10.47
N GLU A 100 12.06 -10.06 9.90
CA GLU A 100 13.10 -10.44 8.95
C GLU A 100 13.04 -9.62 7.65
N ASN A 101 11.84 -9.32 7.15
CA ASN A 101 11.67 -8.48 5.98
C ASN A 101 11.97 -7.01 6.26
N ALA A 102 11.75 -6.51 7.48
CA ALA A 102 12.20 -5.18 7.87
C ALA A 102 13.73 -5.08 7.86
N LYS A 103 14.43 -6.09 8.41
CA LYS A 103 15.89 -6.20 8.30
C LYS A 103 16.34 -6.27 6.85
N ARG A 104 15.68 -7.11 6.04
CA ARG A 104 15.99 -7.23 4.60
C ARG A 104 15.84 -5.89 3.88
N ALA A 105 14.73 -5.18 4.10
CA ALA A 105 14.49 -3.87 3.51
C ALA A 105 15.60 -2.86 3.86
N LEU A 106 16.10 -2.90 5.10
CA LEU A 106 17.21 -2.05 5.55
C LEU A 106 18.45 -2.22 4.66
N PHE A 107 18.80 -3.45 4.29
CA PHE A 107 19.98 -3.74 3.46
C PHE A 107 19.72 -3.67 1.95
N MET A 108 18.47 -3.63 1.49
CA MET A 108 18.15 -3.51 0.07
C MET A 108 18.50 -2.12 -0.48
N LYS A 109 19.29 -2.08 -1.57
CA LYS A 109 19.73 -0.84 -2.22
C LYS A 109 18.78 -0.41 -3.33
N SER A 110 18.55 0.90 -3.42
CA SER A 110 17.84 1.51 -4.56
C SER A 110 18.70 1.42 -5.83
N ASN A 111 18.06 1.46 -6.99
CA ASN A 111 18.66 1.29 -8.33
C ASN A 111 19.27 -0.11 -8.60
N GLU A 112 18.99 -1.09 -7.74
CA GLU A 112 19.30 -2.51 -7.95
C GLU A 112 18.04 -3.35 -8.09
N ALA A 113 17.28 -3.51 -7.00
CA ALA A 113 16.04 -4.30 -6.99
C ALA A 113 14.77 -3.45 -7.11
N TYR A 114 14.88 -2.14 -6.90
CA TYR A 114 13.79 -1.17 -7.02
C TYR A 114 14.35 0.22 -7.28
N VAL A 115 13.47 1.13 -7.71
CA VAL A 115 13.72 2.57 -7.79
C VAL A 115 12.69 3.28 -6.90
N VAL A 116 13.08 4.45 -6.41
CA VAL A 116 12.19 5.37 -5.70
C VAL A 116 12.09 6.65 -6.52
N ASP A 117 10.92 6.91 -7.09
CA ASP A 117 10.66 8.04 -7.98
C ASP A 117 9.20 8.47 -7.90
N VAL A 118 8.87 9.57 -8.59
CA VAL A 118 7.50 10.04 -8.75
C VAL A 118 6.88 9.34 -9.95
N ASP A 119 5.62 8.93 -9.83
CA ASP A 119 4.94 8.18 -10.90
C ASP A 119 4.93 8.98 -12.22
N HIS A 120 5.73 8.52 -13.20
CA HIS A 120 5.87 9.17 -14.50
C HIS A 120 4.78 8.76 -15.50
N THR A 121 3.86 7.86 -15.14
CA THR A 121 2.83 7.36 -16.06
C THR A 121 1.73 8.38 -16.36
N GLN A 122 1.78 9.58 -15.76
CA GLN A 122 0.74 10.64 -15.83
C GLN A 122 -0.65 10.17 -15.37
N GLN A 123 -0.76 8.99 -14.75
CA GLN A 123 -2.03 8.43 -14.28
C GLN A 123 -2.40 8.93 -12.88
N ASP A 124 -1.42 9.35 -12.09
CA ASP A 124 -1.63 9.82 -10.73
C ASP A 124 -1.22 11.30 -10.58
N SER A 125 -2.09 12.10 -9.96
CA SER A 125 -1.82 13.51 -9.64
C SER A 125 -0.98 13.67 -8.36
N ASP A 126 -0.76 12.56 -7.64
CA ASP A 126 -0.05 12.54 -6.36
C ASP A 126 1.47 12.56 -6.61
N ILE A 127 2.14 13.66 -6.25
CA ILE A 127 3.59 13.88 -6.43
C ILE A 127 4.40 13.07 -5.38
N THR A 128 3.82 12.02 -4.80
CA THR A 128 4.45 11.28 -3.72
C THR A 128 5.45 10.25 -4.29
N PRO A 129 6.65 10.14 -3.69
CA PRO A 129 7.62 9.14 -4.12
C PRO A 129 7.07 7.74 -3.87
N LYS A 130 7.21 6.88 -4.87
CA LYS A 130 6.71 5.51 -4.90
C LYS A 130 7.85 4.53 -5.16
N VAL A 131 7.76 3.37 -4.52
CA VAL A 131 8.69 2.25 -4.72
C VAL A 131 8.24 1.44 -5.92
N THR A 132 9.06 1.39 -6.97
CA THR A 132 8.83 0.58 -8.17
C THR A 132 9.84 -0.56 -8.22
N ILE A 133 9.35 -1.81 -8.26
CA ILE A 133 10.21 -2.99 -8.34
C ILE A 133 10.83 -3.09 -9.74
N ILE A 134 12.12 -3.39 -9.82
CA ILE A 134 12.81 -3.67 -11.09
C ILE A 134 13.06 -5.17 -11.19
N ASP A 135 12.61 -5.78 -12.29
CA ASP A 135 12.99 -7.16 -12.59
C ASP A 135 14.47 -7.22 -12.99
N GLN A 136 15.31 -7.80 -12.14
CA GLN A 136 16.76 -7.92 -12.36
C GLN A 136 17.13 -8.66 -13.65
N ASN A 137 16.27 -9.58 -14.11
CA ASN A 137 16.54 -10.35 -15.32
C ASN A 137 16.19 -9.58 -16.58
N THR A 138 15.26 -8.64 -16.53
CA THR A 138 14.73 -7.98 -17.73
C THR A 138 14.89 -6.47 -17.76
N GLY A 139 15.18 -5.86 -16.62
CA GLY A 139 15.20 -4.42 -16.42
C GLY A 139 13.82 -3.75 -16.47
N VAL A 140 12.73 -4.53 -16.55
CA VAL A 140 11.36 -4.00 -16.69
C VAL A 140 10.84 -3.51 -15.33
N ASP A 141 10.10 -2.40 -15.38
CA ASP A 141 9.39 -1.85 -14.24
C ASP A 141 8.16 -2.72 -13.91
N LEU A 142 8.12 -3.27 -12.71
CA LEU A 142 6.97 -4.01 -12.19
C LEU A 142 6.09 -3.08 -11.36
N ALA A 143 5.59 -1.99 -11.96
CA ALA A 143 4.91 -0.88 -11.29
C ALA A 143 3.63 -1.27 -10.51
N THR A 144 2.97 -2.37 -10.90
CA THR A 144 1.77 -2.88 -10.22
C THR A 144 2.09 -3.98 -9.19
N SER A 145 3.33 -4.41 -9.11
CA SER A 145 3.74 -5.52 -8.24
C SER A 145 4.20 -5.01 -6.88
N GLN A 146 3.91 -5.79 -5.85
CA GLN A 146 4.40 -5.56 -4.49
C GLN A 146 5.05 -6.83 -3.97
N TRP A 147 6.13 -6.69 -3.21
CA TRP A 147 6.65 -7.81 -2.44
C TRP A 147 5.69 -8.17 -1.30
N SER A 148 5.51 -9.46 -1.06
CA SER A 148 4.66 -9.99 -0.01
C SER A 148 5.28 -9.87 1.38
N GLU A 149 4.53 -10.30 2.41
CA GLU A 149 5.01 -10.42 3.79
C GLU A 149 5.57 -9.11 4.37
N GLY A 150 4.95 -7.97 4.03
CA GLY A 150 5.32 -6.66 4.55
C GLY A 150 6.63 -6.08 3.97
N LEU A 151 7.37 -6.82 3.13
CA LEU A 151 8.66 -6.35 2.61
C LEU A 151 8.52 -5.04 1.82
N HIS A 152 7.49 -4.94 0.97
CA HIS A 152 7.26 -3.73 0.19
C HIS A 152 6.95 -2.53 1.07
N GLN A 153 6.12 -2.73 2.11
CA GLN A 153 5.80 -1.71 3.10
C GLN A 153 7.05 -1.29 3.88
N CYS A 154 7.92 -2.22 4.27
CA CYS A 154 9.19 -1.89 4.92
C CYS A 154 10.11 -1.05 4.03
N VAL A 155 10.17 -1.33 2.72
CA VAL A 155 10.93 -0.50 1.77
C VAL A 155 10.27 0.87 1.59
N GLN A 156 8.94 0.96 1.54
CA GLN A 156 8.22 2.24 1.52
C GLN A 156 8.53 3.08 2.76
N ILE A 157 8.50 2.47 3.96
CA ILE A 157 8.85 3.13 5.23
C ILE A 157 10.30 3.60 5.21
N LYS A 158 11.23 2.77 4.73
CA LYS A 158 12.66 3.12 4.60
C LYS A 158 12.88 4.40 3.81
N HIS A 159 12.05 4.66 2.80
CA HIS A 159 12.16 5.82 1.91
C HIS A 159 11.13 6.92 2.20
N GLY A 160 10.38 6.82 3.29
CA GLY A 160 9.34 7.80 3.63
C GLY A 160 8.19 7.86 2.63
N CYS A 161 8.01 6.83 1.79
CA CYS A 161 6.91 6.74 0.84
C CYS A 161 5.58 6.52 1.56
N ARG A 162 4.48 6.87 0.90
CA ARG A 162 3.14 6.48 1.36
C ARG A 162 3.08 4.96 1.48
N VAL A 163 2.74 4.48 2.67
CA VAL A 163 2.67 3.04 2.95
C VAL A 163 1.34 2.50 2.42
N ASN A 164 1.43 1.53 1.51
CA ASN A 164 0.24 0.86 1.00
C ASN A 164 -0.28 -0.17 2.02
N PRO A 165 -1.60 -0.41 2.08
CA PRO A 165 -2.16 -1.50 2.87
C PRO A 165 -1.51 -2.83 2.46
N ILE A 166 -1.27 -3.71 3.43
CA ILE A 166 -0.85 -5.08 3.14
C ILE A 166 -2.03 -5.80 2.49
N SER A 167 -1.79 -6.38 1.32
CA SER A 167 -2.79 -7.19 0.61
C SER A 167 -2.60 -8.67 0.92
N MET A 168 -3.71 -9.40 1.06
CA MET A 168 -3.71 -10.85 1.18
C MET A 168 -4.14 -11.50 -0.14
N LYS A 169 -3.61 -12.71 -0.38
CA LYS A 169 -3.90 -13.50 -1.58
C LYS A 169 -5.21 -14.28 -1.40
N ALA A 170 -6.36 -13.62 -1.57
CA ALA A 170 -7.68 -14.30 -1.55
C ALA A 170 -7.90 -15.15 -2.81
N VAL A 171 -7.45 -14.64 -3.96
CA VAL A 171 -7.56 -15.28 -5.27
C VAL A 171 -6.22 -15.12 -5.97
N PHE A 172 -5.79 -16.15 -6.68
CA PHE A 172 -4.62 -16.06 -7.55
C PHE A 172 -4.79 -16.94 -8.77
N VAL A 173 -3.96 -16.69 -9.77
CA VAL A 173 -3.79 -17.60 -10.89
C VAL A 173 -2.30 -17.62 -11.22
N SER A 174 -1.71 -18.80 -11.34
CA SER A 174 -0.34 -18.88 -11.84
C SER A 174 -0.32 -18.55 -13.34
N ASN A 175 0.79 -18.04 -13.86
CA ASN A 175 0.94 -17.83 -15.30
C ASN A 175 0.71 -19.13 -16.10
N VAL A 176 1.11 -20.28 -15.53
CA VAL A 176 0.90 -21.60 -16.15
C VAL A 176 -0.58 -21.89 -16.30
N ASN A 177 -1.35 -21.80 -15.22
CA ASN A 177 -2.78 -22.09 -15.25
C ASN A 177 -3.58 -21.02 -16.01
N TYR A 178 -3.17 -19.75 -15.93
CA TYR A 178 -3.75 -18.66 -16.70
C TYR A 178 -3.67 -18.92 -18.21
N LEU A 179 -2.47 -19.27 -18.71
CA LEU A 179 -2.27 -19.58 -20.12
C LEU A 179 -2.98 -20.88 -20.54
N LYS A 180 -3.01 -21.91 -19.67
CA LYS A 180 -3.80 -23.14 -19.91
C LYS A 180 -5.31 -22.90 -20.01
N GLY A 181 -5.81 -21.80 -19.47
CA GLY A 181 -7.21 -21.40 -19.63
C GLY A 181 -7.58 -21.03 -21.06
N TYR A 182 -6.61 -20.75 -21.94
CA TYR A 182 -6.86 -20.46 -23.34
C TYR A 182 -7.08 -21.75 -24.13
N SER A 183 -8.02 -21.71 -25.08
CA SER A 183 -8.29 -22.85 -25.97
C SER A 183 -7.12 -23.21 -26.88
N ARG A 184 -6.25 -22.23 -27.17
CA ARG A 184 -5.05 -22.40 -28.00
C ARG A 184 -3.94 -21.50 -27.47
N ILE A 185 -2.73 -22.04 -27.36
CA ILE A 185 -1.52 -21.31 -26.95
C ILE A 185 -0.54 -21.34 -28.12
N ASN A 186 -0.10 -20.17 -28.59
CA ASN A 186 0.99 -20.02 -29.54
C ASN A 186 1.96 -18.98 -28.98
N GLY A 187 3.27 -19.20 -29.14
CA GLY A 187 4.29 -18.30 -28.63
C GLY A 187 5.46 -18.19 -29.61
N LEU A 188 6.10 -17.03 -29.63
CA LEU A 188 7.28 -16.75 -30.43
C LEU A 188 8.36 -16.18 -29.50
N SER A 189 9.57 -16.72 -29.59
CA SER A 189 10.73 -16.16 -28.93
C SER A 189 11.97 -16.36 -29.80
N GLY A 190 12.87 -15.38 -29.80
CA GLY A 190 14.19 -15.53 -30.43
C GLY A 190 15.11 -16.49 -29.67
N THR A 191 14.80 -16.76 -28.40
CA THR A 191 15.57 -17.64 -27.51
C THR A 191 14.62 -18.44 -26.62
N LEU A 192 14.77 -19.77 -26.63
CA LEU A 192 14.00 -20.69 -25.76
C LEU A 192 14.89 -21.31 -24.66
N GLY A 193 16.07 -20.72 -24.48
CA GLY A 193 17.07 -21.15 -23.51
C GLY A 193 17.72 -22.48 -23.87
N SER A 194 18.28 -23.10 -22.85
CA SER A 194 18.86 -24.43 -22.87
C SER A 194 17.83 -25.51 -23.23
N HIS A 195 18.33 -26.73 -23.50
CA HIS A 195 17.48 -27.89 -23.74
C HIS A 195 16.49 -28.14 -22.58
N GLU A 196 16.96 -27.98 -21.34
CA GLU A 196 16.13 -28.19 -20.14
C GLU A 196 15.03 -27.11 -19.99
N GLU A 197 15.32 -25.84 -20.29
CA GLU A 197 14.31 -24.76 -20.30
C GLU A 197 13.24 -25.01 -21.35
N SER A 198 13.66 -25.34 -22.57
CA SER A 198 12.76 -25.66 -23.68
C SER A 198 11.87 -26.85 -23.36
N ARG A 199 12.44 -27.93 -22.80
CA ARG A 199 11.69 -29.11 -22.37
C ARG A 199 10.68 -28.79 -21.28
N THR A 200 11.07 -27.98 -20.30
CA THR A 200 10.18 -27.53 -19.22
C THR A 200 8.97 -26.78 -19.77
N LEU A 201 9.13 -25.95 -20.80
CA LEU A 201 8.01 -25.28 -21.47
C LEU A 201 7.06 -26.25 -22.17
N VAL A 202 7.61 -27.24 -22.89
CA VAL A 202 6.82 -28.30 -23.55
C VAL A 202 6.02 -29.08 -22.51
N ASP A 203 6.67 -29.50 -21.41
CA ASP A 203 6.04 -30.29 -20.35
C ASP A 203 4.96 -29.49 -19.60
N LEU A 204 5.22 -28.21 -19.30
CA LEU A 204 4.28 -27.35 -18.59
C LEU A 204 3.04 -27.03 -19.43
N TYR A 205 3.22 -26.65 -20.71
CA TYR A 205 2.13 -26.13 -21.55
C TYR A 205 1.57 -27.15 -22.54
N GLN A 206 2.15 -28.35 -22.64
CA GLN A 206 1.78 -29.37 -23.63
C GLN A 206 1.79 -28.79 -25.06
N ALA A 207 2.80 -27.98 -25.35
CA ALA A 207 2.95 -27.26 -26.61
C ALA A 207 4.14 -27.80 -27.41
N ASP A 208 3.95 -27.96 -28.72
CA ASP A 208 5.03 -28.35 -29.62
C ASP A 208 6.05 -27.23 -29.82
N LEU A 209 7.31 -27.60 -29.98
CA LEU A 209 8.40 -26.68 -30.23
C LEU A 209 8.93 -26.81 -31.66
N ILE A 210 8.93 -25.70 -32.40
CA ILE A 210 9.45 -25.65 -33.77
C ILE A 210 10.54 -24.59 -33.85
N LYS A 211 11.76 -25.01 -34.22
CA LYS A 211 12.87 -24.09 -34.50
C LYS A 211 12.80 -23.63 -35.95
N VAL A 212 12.36 -22.39 -36.15
CA VAL A 212 12.30 -21.77 -37.48
C VAL A 212 13.72 -21.37 -37.92
N PRO A 213 14.18 -21.76 -39.13
CA PRO A 213 15.48 -21.36 -39.63
C PRO A 213 15.55 -19.84 -39.87
N THR A 214 16.73 -19.25 -39.71
CA THR A 214 16.92 -17.82 -39.96
C THR A 214 16.92 -17.52 -41.47
N PHE A 215 16.40 -16.34 -41.86
CA PHE A 215 16.41 -15.90 -43.25
C PHE A 215 17.83 -15.75 -43.82
N ARG A 216 18.79 -15.36 -42.98
CA ARG A 216 20.22 -15.25 -43.30
C ARG A 216 21.06 -15.85 -42.17
N ALA A 217 22.26 -16.33 -42.50
CA ALA A 217 23.18 -16.88 -41.52
C ALA A 217 23.66 -15.78 -40.55
N LYS A 218 23.70 -16.10 -39.25
CA LYS A 218 24.21 -15.20 -38.20
C LYS A 218 25.72 -15.03 -38.36
N ARG A 219 26.22 -13.78 -38.34
CA ARG A 219 27.65 -13.44 -38.44
C ARG A 219 28.13 -12.76 -37.16
N LEU A 220 28.05 -13.47 -36.06
CA LEU A 220 28.50 -13.02 -34.74
C LEU A 220 29.89 -13.58 -34.46
N TYR A 221 30.82 -12.71 -34.05
CA TYR A 221 32.14 -13.10 -33.54
C TYR A 221 32.19 -12.87 -32.03
N GLU A 222 32.61 -13.87 -31.25
CA GLU A 222 32.73 -13.76 -29.80
C GLU A 222 34.18 -13.45 -29.43
N HIS A 223 34.40 -12.32 -28.77
CA HIS A 223 35.71 -11.94 -28.24
C HIS A 223 36.02 -12.77 -27.00
N VAL A 224 37.31 -12.92 -26.68
CA VAL A 224 37.73 -13.62 -25.48
C VAL A 224 37.18 -12.87 -24.26
N PRO A 225 36.37 -13.52 -23.41
CA PRO A 225 35.80 -12.88 -22.24
C PRO A 225 36.87 -12.53 -21.21
N VAL A 226 36.63 -11.46 -20.46
CA VAL A 226 37.54 -10.94 -19.44
C VAL A 226 36.88 -11.08 -18.07
N ILE A 227 37.66 -11.56 -17.10
CA ILE A 227 37.26 -11.60 -15.69
C ILE A 227 38.20 -10.71 -14.89
N ALA A 228 37.65 -9.61 -14.38
CA ALA A 228 38.34 -8.67 -13.51
C ALA A 228 38.22 -9.08 -12.05
N LYS A 229 39.26 -8.76 -11.26
CA LYS A 229 39.31 -9.06 -9.82
C LYS A 229 38.63 -8.00 -8.98
N ASP A 230 38.72 -6.75 -9.42
CA ASP A 230 38.15 -5.61 -8.75
C ASP A 230 37.47 -4.65 -9.75
N GLU A 231 36.79 -3.65 -9.22
CA GLU A 231 36.02 -2.68 -9.98
C GLU A 231 36.91 -1.78 -10.84
N GLY A 232 38.15 -1.52 -10.41
CA GLY A 232 39.12 -0.74 -11.17
C GLY A 232 39.53 -1.47 -12.45
N GLU A 233 39.99 -2.71 -12.32
CA GLU A 233 40.37 -3.58 -13.45
C GLU A 233 39.18 -3.83 -14.38
N TRP A 234 37.97 -3.95 -13.82
CA TRP A 234 36.74 -4.12 -14.59
C TRP A 234 36.43 -2.91 -15.46
N LEU A 235 36.51 -1.70 -14.90
CA LEU A 235 36.29 -0.46 -15.64
C LEU A 235 37.42 -0.20 -16.66
N ASP A 236 38.67 -0.55 -16.33
CA ASP A 236 39.81 -0.47 -17.26
C ASP A 236 39.57 -1.38 -18.49
N ALA A 237 39.20 -2.63 -18.27
CA ALA A 237 38.92 -3.58 -19.35
C ALA A 237 37.75 -3.13 -20.25
N ILE A 238 36.68 -2.59 -19.66
CA ILE A 238 35.57 -2.03 -20.45
C ILE A 238 36.04 -0.82 -21.25
N PHE A 239 36.80 0.08 -20.64
CA PHE A 239 37.30 1.29 -21.29
C PHE A 239 38.21 0.96 -22.49
N GLU A 240 39.15 0.04 -22.31
CA GLU A 240 40.06 -0.42 -23.36
C GLU A 240 39.32 -1.04 -24.54
N GLU A 241 38.36 -1.95 -24.29
CA GLU A 241 37.56 -2.55 -25.35
C GLU A 241 36.73 -1.49 -26.09
N VAL A 242 36.10 -0.56 -25.37
CA VAL A 242 35.35 0.55 -25.98
C VAL A 242 36.26 1.38 -26.88
N ALA A 243 37.43 1.76 -26.39
CA ALA A 243 38.39 2.57 -27.14
C ALA A 243 38.83 1.84 -28.43
N ASP A 244 39.12 0.55 -28.35
CA ASP A 244 39.56 -0.25 -29.50
C ASP A 244 38.47 -0.41 -30.56
N GLN A 245 37.23 -0.68 -30.14
CA GLN A 245 36.11 -0.78 -31.08
C GLN A 245 35.77 0.57 -31.72
N VAL A 246 35.82 1.68 -30.96
CA VAL A 246 35.57 3.03 -31.48
C VAL A 246 36.65 3.46 -32.47
N LYS A 247 37.93 3.18 -32.18
CA LYS A 247 39.04 3.42 -33.12
C LYS A 247 38.85 2.67 -34.44
N ALA A 248 38.28 1.47 -34.38
CA ALA A 248 37.91 0.66 -35.55
C ALA A 248 36.63 1.14 -36.28
N ASP A 249 36.11 2.33 -35.98
CA ASP A 249 34.86 2.89 -36.51
C ASP A 249 33.61 2.04 -36.21
N ARG A 250 33.66 1.23 -35.17
CA ARG A 250 32.50 0.44 -34.70
C ARG A 250 31.72 1.22 -33.64
N SER A 251 30.64 0.63 -33.17
CA SER A 251 29.81 1.20 -32.12
C SER A 251 29.52 0.14 -31.09
N VAL A 252 29.40 0.58 -29.84
CA VAL A 252 29.41 -0.29 -28.68
C VAL A 252 28.11 -0.16 -27.91
N LEU A 253 27.51 -1.28 -27.56
CA LEU A 253 26.39 -1.38 -26.63
C LEU A 253 26.87 -2.15 -25.39
N ILE A 254 26.90 -1.46 -24.25
CA ILE A 254 27.20 -2.04 -22.94
C ILE A 254 25.88 -2.40 -22.24
N ILE A 255 25.71 -3.67 -21.90
CA ILE A 255 24.57 -4.18 -21.15
C ILE A 255 25.02 -4.49 -19.74
N SER A 256 24.34 -3.85 -18.78
CA SER A 256 24.63 -3.88 -17.35
C SER A 256 23.51 -4.54 -16.57
N ARG A 257 23.80 -5.05 -15.38
CA ARG A 257 22.86 -5.80 -14.56
C ARG A 257 21.80 -4.90 -13.95
N SER A 258 22.19 -3.70 -13.52
CA SER A 258 21.34 -2.79 -12.75
C SER A 258 21.52 -1.34 -13.16
N ILE A 259 20.59 -0.49 -12.72
CA ILE A 259 20.65 0.97 -12.95
C ILE A 259 21.87 1.56 -12.20
N ALA A 260 22.17 1.05 -11.01
CA ALA A 260 23.35 1.43 -10.25
C ALA A 260 24.65 1.15 -11.03
N GLU A 261 24.78 -0.02 -11.65
CA GLU A 261 25.94 -0.36 -12.49
C GLU A 261 26.04 0.49 -13.74
N VAL A 262 24.91 0.83 -14.39
CA VAL A 262 24.91 1.76 -15.52
C VAL A 262 25.53 3.11 -15.11
N GLY A 263 25.13 3.63 -13.94
CA GLY A 263 25.69 4.86 -13.38
C GLY A 263 27.19 4.73 -13.07
N ASN A 264 27.59 3.60 -12.51
CA ASN A 264 28.98 3.32 -12.18
C ASN A 264 29.88 3.26 -13.44
N ILE A 265 29.50 2.45 -14.43
CA ILE A 265 30.22 2.34 -15.69
C ILE A 265 30.29 3.70 -16.39
N LYS A 266 29.17 4.43 -16.48
CA LYS A 266 29.17 5.76 -17.06
C LYS A 266 30.22 6.66 -16.43
N ASN A 267 30.21 6.78 -15.10
CA ASN A 267 31.11 7.68 -14.39
C ASN A 267 32.57 7.21 -14.49
N GLY A 268 32.81 5.91 -14.33
CA GLY A 268 34.14 5.31 -14.39
C GLY A 268 34.78 5.42 -15.78
N LEU A 269 33.99 5.30 -16.85
CA LEU A 269 34.46 5.48 -18.22
C LEU A 269 34.73 6.96 -18.54
N ILE A 270 33.86 7.89 -18.10
CA ILE A 270 34.09 9.33 -18.27
C ILE A 270 35.37 9.75 -17.55
N GLN A 271 35.61 9.25 -16.34
CA GLN A 271 36.84 9.55 -15.59
C GLN A 271 38.10 9.12 -16.37
N ARG A 272 38.14 7.86 -16.82
CA ARG A 272 39.27 7.33 -17.62
C ARG A 272 39.48 8.08 -18.92
N TYR A 273 38.39 8.46 -19.58
CA TYR A 273 38.43 9.30 -20.77
C TYR A 273 39.10 10.66 -20.50
N LEU A 274 38.73 11.34 -19.41
CA LEU A 274 39.34 12.62 -19.03
C LEU A 274 40.84 12.50 -18.72
N GLU A 275 41.27 11.33 -18.24
CA GLU A 275 42.65 11.00 -17.93
C GLU A 275 43.47 10.59 -19.18
N SER A 276 42.85 9.98 -20.20
CA SER A 276 43.53 9.35 -21.34
C SER A 276 43.78 10.26 -22.57
N GLN A 277 43.64 11.60 -22.44
CA GLN A 277 43.60 12.56 -23.56
C GLN A 277 44.52 12.23 -24.74
N SER A 278 43.95 11.86 -25.91
CA SER A 278 44.72 11.88 -27.18
C SER A 278 43.93 11.61 -28.48
N ASP A 279 42.71 11.04 -28.47
CA ASP A 279 41.99 10.69 -29.71
C ASP A 279 40.61 11.35 -29.83
N GLN A 280 40.41 12.17 -30.88
CA GLN A 280 39.16 12.87 -31.16
C GLN A 280 37.96 11.94 -31.37
N LYS A 281 38.16 10.72 -31.91
CA LYS A 281 37.05 9.76 -32.07
C LYS A 281 36.51 9.29 -30.71
N ILE A 282 37.40 9.15 -29.73
CA ILE A 282 37.04 8.77 -28.37
C ILE A 282 36.32 9.93 -27.68
N VAL A 283 36.80 11.17 -27.88
CA VAL A 283 36.13 12.40 -27.42
C VAL A 283 34.69 12.45 -27.93
N ASP A 284 34.50 12.37 -29.25
CA ASP A 284 33.17 12.45 -29.87
C ASP A 284 32.24 11.33 -29.37
N CYS A 285 32.79 10.13 -29.13
CA CYS A 285 32.05 8.99 -28.60
C CYS A 285 31.49 9.26 -27.19
N TYR A 286 32.32 9.77 -26.27
CA TYR A 286 31.91 10.04 -24.89
C TYR A 286 31.04 11.29 -24.76
N GLU A 287 31.27 12.33 -25.58
CA GLU A 287 30.39 13.51 -25.64
C GLU A 287 28.97 13.16 -26.12
N ASN A 288 28.86 12.11 -26.93
CA ASN A 288 27.60 11.62 -27.47
C ASN A 288 27.12 10.30 -26.84
N LEU A 289 27.59 10.00 -25.63
CA LEU A 289 27.20 8.81 -24.88
C LEU A 289 25.69 8.80 -24.62
N ILE A 290 25.05 7.67 -24.91
CA ILE A 290 23.61 7.47 -24.72
C ILE A 290 23.39 6.46 -23.59
N VAL A 291 22.44 6.77 -22.70
CA VAL A 291 22.17 5.96 -21.51
C VAL A 291 20.70 5.55 -21.49
N TYR A 292 20.45 4.25 -21.29
CA TYR A 292 19.11 3.68 -21.18
C TYR A 292 18.99 2.83 -19.93
N GLN A 293 18.27 3.35 -18.93
CA GLN A 293 18.11 2.70 -17.65
C GLN A 293 16.75 2.02 -17.52
N ARG A 294 15.69 2.64 -18.05
CA ARG A 294 14.29 2.27 -17.79
C ARG A 294 13.39 2.34 -19.03
N GLU A 295 12.17 1.83 -18.91
CA GLU A 295 11.25 1.59 -20.04
C GLU A 295 10.78 2.87 -20.74
N PHE A 296 10.70 3.96 -19.99
CA PHE A 296 10.31 5.26 -20.53
C PHE A 296 11.46 6.05 -21.16
N ASP A 297 12.70 5.56 -21.10
CA ASP A 297 13.82 6.22 -21.78
C ASP A 297 13.65 6.04 -23.30
N GLU A 298 13.62 7.15 -24.04
CA GLU A 298 13.33 7.14 -25.49
C GLU A 298 14.42 6.43 -26.31
N PHE A 299 14.15 5.17 -26.68
CA PHE A 299 15.03 4.39 -27.55
C PHE A 299 14.70 4.62 -29.03
N ASP A 300 15.02 5.81 -29.58
CA ASP A 300 14.72 6.16 -30.98
C ASP A 300 15.94 6.02 -31.92
N PHE A 301 16.20 4.79 -32.36
CA PHE A 301 17.10 4.50 -33.50
C PHE A 301 16.39 3.76 -34.63
N GLY A 302 15.09 4.06 -34.81
CA GLY A 302 14.25 3.43 -35.83
C GLY A 302 14.65 3.75 -37.27
N ASP A 303 13.75 3.46 -38.21
CA ASP A 303 14.01 3.54 -39.67
C ASP A 303 14.60 4.84 -40.20
N LYS A 304 14.41 5.96 -39.49
CA LYS A 304 14.86 7.29 -39.91
C LYS A 304 16.30 7.63 -39.49
N ASN A 305 16.80 7.06 -38.39
CA ASN A 305 18.04 7.49 -37.73
C ASN A 305 19.06 6.35 -37.55
N LYS A 306 19.21 5.47 -38.57
CA LYS A 306 20.14 4.33 -38.59
C LYS A 306 21.37 4.56 -37.70
N PHE A 307 21.71 3.60 -36.85
CA PHE A 307 22.78 3.71 -35.87
C PHE A 307 24.13 3.97 -36.54
N GLN A 308 24.78 5.06 -36.12
CA GLN A 308 26.00 5.62 -36.73
C GLN A 308 27.27 5.03 -36.10
N THR A 309 28.41 5.17 -36.80
CA THR A 309 29.73 4.75 -36.31
C THR A 309 30.19 5.58 -35.11
N GLY A 310 31.06 5.01 -34.26
CA GLY A 310 31.67 5.71 -33.12
C GLY A 310 30.70 6.07 -31.99
N ARG A 311 29.55 5.39 -31.88
CA ARG A 311 28.57 5.61 -30.81
C ARG A 311 28.75 4.62 -29.66
N LEU A 312 28.53 5.10 -28.44
CA LEU A 312 28.47 4.28 -27.23
C LEU A 312 27.09 4.39 -26.60
N ILE A 313 26.49 3.22 -26.32
CA ILE A 313 25.27 3.09 -25.52
C ILE A 313 25.61 2.31 -24.25
N ILE A 314 25.19 2.80 -23.10
CA ILE A 314 25.21 2.05 -21.84
C ILE A 314 23.77 1.82 -21.39
N ALA A 315 23.44 0.58 -21.06
CA ALA A 315 22.08 0.24 -20.72
C ALA A 315 21.92 -0.88 -19.71
N THR A 316 20.74 -0.96 -19.08
CA THR A 316 20.27 -2.18 -18.41
C THR A 316 19.88 -3.24 -19.45
N ASN A 317 19.49 -4.44 -19.00
CA ASN A 317 19.01 -5.50 -19.91
C ASN A 317 17.74 -5.12 -20.71
N LEU A 318 17.17 -3.95 -20.49
CA LEU A 318 16.00 -3.46 -21.18
C LEU A 318 16.31 -2.85 -22.56
N ALA A 319 17.47 -2.22 -22.76
CA ALA A 319 17.70 -1.37 -23.95
C ALA A 319 17.54 -2.08 -25.28
N GLY A 320 16.64 -1.58 -26.14
CA GLY A 320 16.35 -2.15 -27.45
C GLY A 320 15.53 -3.45 -27.38
N ARG A 321 14.88 -3.75 -26.25
CA ARG A 321 13.88 -4.83 -26.19
C ARG A 321 12.64 -4.36 -26.95
N GLY A 322 12.28 -5.08 -28.03
CA GLY A 322 11.17 -4.69 -28.91
C GLY A 322 11.55 -3.72 -30.04
N THR A 323 12.70 -3.05 -29.97
CA THR A 323 13.19 -2.14 -31.02
C THR A 323 14.39 -2.73 -31.76
N ASP A 324 14.39 -2.64 -33.10
CA ASP A 324 15.50 -3.10 -33.93
C ASP A 324 16.57 -2.03 -34.12
N ILE A 325 17.82 -2.33 -33.78
CA ILE A 325 18.95 -1.40 -33.96
C ILE A 325 19.45 -1.54 -35.40
N LYS A 326 18.91 -0.74 -36.31
CA LYS A 326 19.29 -0.77 -37.73
C LYS A 326 20.62 -0.05 -37.93
N LEU A 327 21.62 -0.76 -38.45
CA LEU A 327 22.98 -0.21 -38.65
C LEU A 327 23.09 0.57 -39.97
N CYS A 328 23.88 1.65 -39.99
CA CYS A 328 24.27 2.31 -41.24
C CYS A 328 25.30 1.50 -42.03
N ASP A 329 25.43 1.74 -43.34
CA ASP A 329 26.29 0.92 -44.21
C ASP A 329 27.77 1.01 -43.82
N LYS A 330 28.22 2.19 -43.36
CA LYS A 330 29.58 2.38 -42.83
C LYS A 330 29.84 1.51 -41.60
N LEU A 331 28.90 1.47 -40.65
CA LEU A 331 29.02 0.64 -39.45
C LEU A 331 29.04 -0.85 -39.80
N LYS A 332 28.23 -1.29 -40.77
CA LYS A 332 28.29 -2.68 -41.27
C LYS A 332 29.64 -3.01 -41.88
N ALA A 333 30.22 -2.11 -42.66
CA ALA A 333 31.53 -2.30 -43.27
C ALA A 333 32.65 -2.39 -42.22
N SER A 334 32.54 -1.65 -41.11
CA SER A 334 33.51 -1.67 -39.99
C SER A 334 33.40 -2.90 -39.08
N GLY A 335 32.48 -3.85 -39.34
CA GLY A 335 32.28 -5.04 -38.51
C GLY A 335 31.02 -5.01 -37.65
N GLY A 336 30.20 -3.96 -37.76
CA GLY A 336 28.89 -3.83 -37.14
C GLY A 336 28.94 -3.54 -35.64
N LEU A 337 27.79 -3.71 -34.98
CA LEU A 337 27.63 -3.45 -33.55
C LEU A 337 28.50 -4.42 -32.72
N HIS A 338 29.17 -3.89 -31.71
CA HIS A 338 29.86 -4.66 -30.68
C HIS A 338 29.04 -4.59 -29.38
N VAL A 339 28.80 -5.73 -28.73
CA VAL A 339 28.02 -5.82 -27.49
C VAL A 339 28.92 -6.28 -26.35
N ILE A 340 29.05 -5.45 -25.31
CA ILE A 340 29.73 -5.81 -24.07
C ILE A 340 28.64 -6.17 -23.05
N VAL A 341 28.71 -7.36 -22.47
CA VAL A 341 27.92 -7.71 -21.29
C VAL A 341 28.83 -7.53 -20.08
N SER A 342 28.54 -6.53 -19.25
CA SER A 342 29.42 -6.09 -18.17
C SER A 342 29.33 -6.98 -16.91
N PHE A 343 28.62 -8.10 -17.01
CA PHE A 343 28.43 -9.08 -15.96
C PHE A 343 28.32 -10.49 -16.54
N LEU A 344 28.44 -11.51 -15.68
CA LEU A 344 28.06 -12.87 -16.05
C LEU A 344 26.54 -13.04 -15.83
N PRO A 345 25.74 -13.27 -16.89
CA PRO A 345 24.30 -13.47 -16.74
C PRO A 345 23.95 -14.73 -15.95
N GLU A 346 22.78 -14.76 -15.32
CA GLU A 346 22.32 -15.89 -14.50
C GLU A 346 21.99 -17.15 -15.31
N ASN A 347 21.68 -17.00 -16.60
CA ASN A 347 21.42 -18.10 -17.52
C ASN A 347 21.94 -17.76 -18.92
N SER A 348 22.14 -18.79 -19.74
CA SER A 348 22.58 -18.65 -21.13
C SER A 348 21.60 -17.88 -22.00
N ARG A 349 20.29 -17.92 -21.68
CA ARG A 349 19.26 -17.20 -22.44
C ARG A 349 19.48 -15.69 -22.42
N ILE A 350 19.83 -15.10 -21.27
CA ILE A 350 20.08 -13.66 -21.16
C ILE A 350 21.33 -13.27 -21.96
N GLU A 351 22.36 -14.11 -21.94
CA GLU A 351 23.57 -13.93 -22.77
C GLU A 351 23.24 -13.96 -24.27
N ASP A 352 22.49 -14.96 -24.72
CA ASP A 352 22.06 -15.09 -26.11
C ASP A 352 21.19 -13.91 -26.56
N GLN A 353 20.34 -13.39 -25.67
CA GLN A 353 19.51 -12.21 -25.92
C GLN A 353 20.36 -10.95 -26.05
N ALA A 354 21.36 -10.78 -25.18
CA ALA A 354 22.32 -9.68 -25.25
C ALA A 354 23.09 -9.69 -26.58
N TYR A 355 23.72 -10.82 -26.93
CA TYR A 355 24.44 -10.96 -28.19
C TYR A 355 23.52 -10.92 -29.42
N GLY A 356 22.26 -11.33 -29.27
CA GLY A 356 21.22 -11.21 -30.30
C GLY A 356 20.81 -9.77 -30.62
N ARG A 357 21.31 -8.77 -29.89
CA ARG A 357 21.21 -7.35 -30.27
C ARG A 357 22.17 -6.98 -31.40
N ALA A 358 23.26 -7.74 -31.56
CA ALA A 358 24.18 -7.65 -32.69
C ALA A 358 23.90 -8.72 -33.76
N ALA A 359 24.55 -8.60 -34.92
CA ALA A 359 24.54 -9.56 -36.01
C ALA A 359 23.12 -9.96 -36.53
N ARG A 360 22.18 -9.02 -36.51
CA ARG A 360 20.80 -9.24 -37.00
C ARG A 360 20.74 -9.27 -38.52
N CYS A 361 19.84 -10.09 -39.07
CA CYS A 361 19.58 -10.17 -40.52
C CYS A 361 20.84 -10.40 -41.39
N GLY A 362 21.85 -11.10 -40.86
CA GLY A 362 23.11 -11.38 -41.56
C GLY A 362 24.12 -10.23 -41.56
N ASP A 363 23.87 -9.15 -40.82
CA ASP A 363 24.87 -8.11 -40.55
C ASP A 363 26.02 -8.70 -39.71
N PRO A 364 27.25 -8.18 -39.86
CA PRO A 364 28.33 -8.53 -38.96
C PRO A 364 28.10 -7.94 -37.56
N GLY A 365 28.67 -8.56 -36.55
CA GLY A 365 28.70 -8.04 -35.19
C GLY A 365 29.63 -8.86 -34.30
N SER A 366 29.95 -8.33 -33.12
CA SER A 366 30.66 -9.11 -32.10
C SER A 366 30.11 -8.91 -30.70
N GLY A 367 30.45 -9.83 -29.81
CA GLY A 367 30.06 -9.78 -28.41
C GLY A 367 31.22 -10.15 -27.49
N GLN A 368 31.25 -9.59 -26.28
CA GLN A 368 32.22 -9.93 -25.23
C GLN A 368 31.54 -9.90 -23.86
N ILE A 369 31.96 -10.78 -22.96
CA ILE A 369 31.64 -10.67 -21.53
C ILE A 369 32.86 -10.06 -20.83
N ILE A 370 32.63 -9.02 -20.05
CA ILE A 370 33.64 -8.43 -19.15
C ILE A 370 32.99 -8.38 -17.77
N ALA A 371 33.35 -9.31 -16.89
CA ALA A 371 32.67 -9.49 -15.61
C ALA A 371 33.67 -9.38 -14.44
N ILE A 372 33.16 -8.99 -13.28
CA ILE A 372 33.91 -8.95 -12.03
C ILE A 372 33.62 -10.21 -11.19
N THR A 373 34.62 -10.74 -10.49
CA THR A 373 34.45 -11.82 -9.50
C THR A 373 35.30 -11.58 -8.26
N GLU A 374 34.68 -11.76 -7.09
CA GLU A 374 35.40 -11.75 -5.81
C GLU A 374 36.09 -13.10 -5.53
N LYS A 375 35.67 -14.16 -6.23
CA LYS A 375 36.24 -15.51 -6.06
C LYS A 375 37.58 -15.60 -6.76
N THR A 376 38.61 -15.98 -6.01
CA THR A 376 39.92 -16.33 -6.54
C THR A 376 40.23 -17.80 -6.23
N ASP A 377 41.06 -18.42 -7.07
CA ASP A 377 41.62 -19.72 -6.79
C ASP A 377 42.69 -19.65 -5.69
N ALA A 378 43.26 -20.80 -5.30
CA ALA A 378 44.31 -20.86 -4.28
C ALA A 378 45.58 -20.07 -4.65
N SER A 379 45.73 -19.64 -5.91
CA SER A 379 46.83 -18.81 -6.42
C SER A 379 46.50 -17.31 -6.50
N GLY A 380 45.29 -16.90 -6.11
CA GLY A 380 44.84 -15.52 -6.18
C GLY A 380 44.39 -15.07 -7.58
N LYS A 381 44.20 -16.00 -8.52
CA LYS A 381 43.67 -15.70 -9.87
C LYS A 381 42.17 -15.92 -9.94
N PRO A 382 41.43 -15.11 -10.71
CA PRO A 382 40.02 -15.36 -10.94
C PRO A 382 39.81 -16.69 -11.69
N PRO A 383 38.70 -17.41 -11.45
CA PRO A 383 38.36 -18.61 -12.20
C PRO A 383 38.16 -18.28 -13.68
N SER A 384 38.34 -19.30 -14.53
CA SER A 384 38.00 -19.18 -15.94
C SER A 384 36.50 -18.91 -16.11
N ILE A 385 36.17 -18.02 -17.02
CA ILE A 385 34.79 -17.78 -17.49
C ILE A 385 34.09 -19.08 -17.94
N PHE A 386 34.84 -20.05 -18.49
CA PHE A 386 34.28 -21.32 -18.93
C PHE A 386 33.75 -22.11 -17.73
N ASP A 387 34.53 -22.17 -16.64
CA ASP A 387 34.14 -22.83 -15.41
C ASP A 387 32.94 -22.12 -14.76
N LEU A 388 32.93 -20.77 -14.80
CA LEU A 388 31.80 -19.97 -14.33
C LEU A 388 30.52 -20.22 -15.12
N LYS A 389 30.61 -20.34 -16.46
CA LYS A 389 29.47 -20.67 -17.33
C LYS A 389 28.96 -22.09 -17.05
N VAL A 390 29.85 -23.07 -16.85
CA VAL A 390 29.46 -24.43 -16.46
C VAL A 390 28.75 -24.44 -15.10
N PHE A 391 29.26 -23.68 -14.12
CA PHE A 391 28.61 -23.54 -12.82
C PHE A 391 27.23 -22.90 -12.95
N ARG A 392 27.12 -21.81 -13.72
CA ARG A 392 25.85 -21.14 -14.03
C ARG A 392 24.85 -22.11 -14.66
N ASP A 393 25.24 -22.84 -15.69
CA ASP A 393 24.33 -23.73 -16.42
C ASP A 393 23.85 -24.88 -15.52
N ASN A 394 24.72 -25.42 -14.67
CA ASN A 394 24.32 -26.42 -13.66
C ASN A 394 23.38 -25.83 -12.60
N ALA A 395 23.63 -24.61 -12.12
CA ALA A 395 22.76 -23.92 -11.18
C ALA A 395 21.38 -23.64 -11.80
N GLU A 396 21.33 -23.31 -13.09
CA GLU A 396 20.09 -23.09 -13.83
C GLU A 396 19.26 -24.37 -13.94
N VAL A 397 19.88 -25.52 -14.24
CA VAL A 397 19.18 -26.82 -14.22
C VAL A 397 18.57 -27.11 -12.85
N GLN A 398 19.30 -26.85 -11.76
CA GLN A 398 18.78 -27.01 -10.40
C GLN A 398 17.63 -26.04 -10.09
N ARG A 399 17.74 -24.79 -10.57
CA ARG A 399 16.70 -23.77 -10.41
C ARG A 399 15.42 -24.17 -11.13
N LEU A 400 15.52 -24.65 -12.38
CA LEU A 400 14.37 -25.12 -13.17
C LEU A 400 13.69 -26.33 -12.53
N LYS A 401 14.46 -27.28 -12.03
CA LYS A 401 13.93 -28.42 -11.27
C LYS A 401 13.20 -27.94 -10.02
N SER A 402 13.79 -27.04 -9.25
CA SER A 402 13.16 -26.47 -8.05
C SER A 402 11.88 -25.71 -8.36
N MET A 403 11.86 -24.94 -9.45
CA MET A 403 10.67 -24.22 -9.92
C MET A 403 9.56 -25.20 -10.35
N THR A 404 9.91 -26.26 -11.07
CA THR A 404 8.97 -27.29 -11.52
C THR A 404 8.40 -28.07 -10.34
N ASP A 405 9.24 -28.45 -9.39
CA ASP A 405 8.81 -29.08 -8.14
C ASP A 405 7.90 -28.16 -7.33
N PHE A 406 8.27 -26.87 -7.19
CA PHE A 406 7.42 -25.88 -6.51
C PHE A 406 6.05 -25.76 -7.18
N TYR A 407 5.98 -25.68 -8.52
CA TYR A 407 4.71 -25.65 -9.23
C TYR A 407 3.88 -26.91 -8.96
N ASN A 408 4.48 -28.09 -9.14
CA ASN A 408 3.78 -29.37 -9.05
C ASN A 408 3.29 -29.71 -7.63
N TYR A 409 4.07 -29.35 -6.61
CA TYR A 409 3.81 -29.75 -5.22
C TYR A 409 3.26 -28.63 -4.34
N HIS A 410 3.40 -27.36 -4.72
CA HIS A 410 2.89 -26.23 -3.95
C HIS A 410 1.78 -25.49 -4.72
N THR A 411 2.11 -24.87 -5.86
CA THR A 411 1.17 -24.02 -6.62
C THR A 411 -0.07 -24.79 -7.05
N LYS A 412 0.09 -26.04 -7.50
CA LYS A 412 -1.04 -26.88 -7.92
C LYS A 412 -2.03 -27.18 -6.78
N ILE A 413 -1.55 -27.34 -5.54
CA ILE A 413 -2.43 -27.55 -4.38
C ILE A 413 -3.26 -26.30 -4.13
N GLU A 414 -2.62 -25.13 -4.14
CA GLU A 414 -3.32 -23.85 -4.00
C GLU A 414 -4.36 -23.65 -5.13
N GLU A 415 -4.04 -24.03 -6.37
CA GLU A 415 -4.96 -23.96 -7.51
C GLU A 415 -6.18 -24.88 -7.35
N GLU A 416 -5.98 -26.09 -6.80
CA GLU A 416 -7.06 -27.03 -6.50
C GLU A 416 -7.96 -26.52 -5.37
N CYS A 417 -7.36 -25.96 -4.30
CA CYS A 417 -8.10 -25.29 -3.23
C CYS A 417 -8.99 -24.17 -3.79
N LEU A 418 -8.42 -23.31 -4.63
CA LEU A 418 -9.14 -22.20 -5.24
C LEU A 418 -10.23 -22.67 -6.21
N THR A 419 -9.99 -23.76 -6.94
CA THR A 419 -10.99 -24.35 -7.85
C THR A 419 -12.19 -24.87 -7.08
N ALA A 420 -11.96 -25.57 -5.96
CA ALA A 420 -13.02 -26.04 -5.07
C ALA A 420 -13.82 -24.87 -4.47
N PHE A 421 -13.13 -23.82 -3.99
CA PHE A 421 -13.75 -22.60 -3.51
C PHE A 421 -14.62 -21.92 -4.59
N LYS A 422 -14.06 -21.72 -5.79
CA LYS A 422 -14.75 -21.12 -6.93
C LYS A 422 -16.02 -21.88 -7.29
N GLN A 423 -15.95 -23.20 -7.36
CA GLN A 423 -17.10 -24.04 -7.71
C GLN A 423 -18.24 -23.87 -6.69
N HIS A 424 -17.92 -23.92 -5.39
CA HIS A 424 -18.90 -23.69 -4.34
C HIS A 424 -19.55 -22.31 -4.41
N CYS A 425 -18.73 -21.27 -4.61
CA CYS A 425 -19.22 -19.90 -4.76
C CYS A 425 -20.11 -19.74 -6.00
N LEU A 426 -19.77 -20.36 -7.13
CA LEU A 426 -20.60 -20.32 -8.34
C LEU A 426 -21.93 -21.05 -8.17
N GLU A 427 -21.96 -22.19 -7.49
CA GLU A 427 -23.19 -22.91 -7.17
C GLU A 427 -24.07 -22.07 -6.23
N ALA A 428 -23.50 -21.49 -5.19
CA ALA A 428 -24.20 -20.65 -4.22
C ALA A 428 -24.71 -19.32 -4.84
N LEU A 429 -23.87 -18.62 -5.60
CA LEU A 429 -24.21 -17.34 -6.24
C LEU A 429 -25.04 -17.51 -7.51
N GLY A 430 -24.85 -18.58 -8.28
CA GLY A 430 -25.65 -18.89 -9.48
C GLY A 430 -27.13 -19.06 -9.15
N ASN A 431 -27.43 -19.64 -7.99
CA ASN A 431 -28.78 -19.70 -7.44
C ASN A 431 -29.34 -18.31 -7.06
N MET A 432 -28.47 -17.32 -6.84
CA MET A 432 -28.83 -15.95 -6.38
C MET A 432 -28.82 -14.90 -7.48
N ASN A 433 -28.11 -15.09 -8.59
CA ASN A 433 -28.14 -14.20 -9.78
C ASN A 433 -29.52 -14.11 -10.45
N ASN A 434 -30.47 -14.99 -10.09
CA ASN A 434 -31.87 -14.87 -10.46
C ASN A 434 -32.64 -13.81 -9.64
N GLN A 435 -32.04 -13.25 -8.58
CA GLN A 435 -32.58 -12.12 -7.83
C GLN A 435 -32.15 -10.82 -8.52
N LYS A 436 -33.12 -9.98 -8.88
CA LYS A 436 -32.91 -8.72 -9.61
C LYS A 436 -31.79 -7.91 -8.96
N LYS A 437 -30.78 -7.53 -9.74
CA LYS A 437 -29.82 -6.48 -9.36
C LYS A 437 -30.63 -5.25 -8.91
N ASN A 438 -30.29 -4.68 -7.76
CA ASN A 438 -30.88 -3.43 -7.33
C ASN A 438 -30.41 -2.32 -8.31
N ASP A 439 -31.35 -1.63 -8.97
CA ASP A 439 -31.11 -0.50 -9.91
C ASP A 439 -30.33 0.69 -9.29
N ASN A 440 -29.99 0.61 -8.00
CA ASN A 440 -29.48 1.68 -7.16
C ASN A 440 -27.98 1.56 -6.84
N GLY A 441 -27.28 0.52 -7.32
CA GLY A 441 -25.84 0.31 -7.08
C GLY A 441 -25.47 -0.09 -5.64
N VAL A 442 -26.46 -0.36 -4.78
CA VAL A 442 -26.24 -0.86 -3.42
C VAL A 442 -26.10 -2.39 -3.47
N PRO A 443 -25.05 -2.98 -2.86
CA PRO A 443 -24.90 -4.43 -2.78
C PRO A 443 -26.13 -5.09 -2.14
N THR A 444 -26.41 -6.31 -2.53
CA THR A 444 -27.39 -7.19 -1.89
C THR A 444 -26.78 -7.86 -0.66
N GLU A 445 -27.62 -8.33 0.27
CA GLU A 445 -27.10 -9.05 1.45
C GLU A 445 -26.24 -10.27 1.09
N PRO A 446 -26.60 -11.10 0.09
CA PRO A 446 -25.74 -12.21 -0.29
C PRO A 446 -24.42 -11.80 -0.93
N GLU A 447 -24.37 -10.66 -1.64
CA GLU A 447 -23.10 -10.10 -2.11
C GLU A 447 -22.19 -9.70 -0.94
N ILE A 448 -22.74 -9.07 0.11
CA ILE A 448 -21.95 -8.76 1.32
C ILE A 448 -21.45 -10.02 2.00
N ILE A 449 -22.28 -11.05 2.14
CA ILE A 449 -21.88 -12.32 2.74
C ILE A 449 -20.80 -13.00 1.89
N TYR A 450 -20.89 -12.91 0.57
CA TYR A 450 -19.84 -13.39 -0.32
C TYR A 450 -18.51 -12.64 -0.12
N PHE A 451 -18.54 -11.32 0.03
CA PHE A 451 -17.32 -10.56 0.37
C PHE A 451 -16.76 -10.94 1.74
N ALA A 452 -17.62 -11.16 2.75
CA ALA A 452 -17.17 -11.66 4.05
C ALA A 452 -16.55 -13.07 3.94
N LEU A 453 -17.12 -13.93 3.10
CA LEU A 453 -16.56 -15.26 2.82
C LEU A 453 -15.19 -15.16 2.15
N LEU A 454 -14.99 -14.21 1.24
CA LEU A 454 -13.69 -13.96 0.61
C LEU A 454 -12.62 -13.52 1.63
N ASP A 455 -12.99 -12.67 2.59
CA ASP A 455 -12.08 -12.23 3.65
C ASP A 455 -11.67 -13.40 4.57
N GLU A 456 -12.65 -14.18 5.05
CA GLU A 456 -12.40 -15.37 5.87
C GLU A 456 -11.61 -16.44 5.08
N TRP A 457 -11.89 -16.59 3.78
CA TRP A 457 -11.15 -17.47 2.89
C TRP A 457 -9.69 -17.06 2.76
N ALA A 458 -9.40 -15.76 2.64
CA ALA A 458 -8.03 -15.25 2.59
C ALA A 458 -7.27 -15.56 3.88
N LEU A 459 -7.90 -15.33 5.05
CA LEU A 459 -7.34 -15.64 6.36
C LEU A 459 -7.16 -17.15 6.59
N TRP A 460 -8.08 -17.96 6.05
CA TRP A 460 -7.98 -19.41 6.09
C TRP A 460 -6.83 -19.92 5.21
N LEU A 461 -6.73 -19.46 3.96
CA LEU A 461 -5.64 -19.83 3.05
C LEU A 461 -4.28 -19.50 3.68
N ASP A 462 -4.16 -18.30 4.25
CA ASP A 462 -2.98 -17.89 4.98
C ASP A 462 -2.65 -18.85 6.15
N SER A 463 -3.66 -19.24 6.94
CA SER A 463 -3.49 -20.21 8.03
C SER A 463 -2.96 -21.57 7.55
N GLN A 464 -3.29 -21.97 6.33
CA GLN A 464 -2.88 -23.24 5.73
C GLN A 464 -1.51 -23.15 5.03
N ALA A 465 -0.93 -21.96 4.84
CA ALA A 465 0.31 -21.78 4.08
C ALA A 465 1.46 -22.67 4.58
N LYS A 466 1.60 -22.85 5.90
CA LYS A 466 2.61 -23.74 6.50
C LYS A 466 2.33 -25.22 6.20
N ALA A 467 1.07 -25.64 6.28
CA ALA A 467 0.68 -27.02 5.97
C ALA A 467 0.91 -27.33 4.48
N ILE A 468 0.58 -26.39 3.58
CA ILE A 468 0.84 -26.53 2.14
C ILE A 468 2.35 -26.58 1.87
N LYS A 469 3.15 -25.74 2.52
CA LYS A 469 4.63 -25.80 2.42
C LYS A 469 5.17 -27.15 2.89
N GLN A 470 4.70 -27.67 4.04
CA GLN A 470 5.11 -28.97 4.55
C GLN A 470 4.71 -30.11 3.60
N CYS A 471 3.47 -30.09 3.10
CA CYS A 471 3.00 -31.05 2.10
C CYS A 471 3.84 -31.04 0.82
N ALA A 472 4.28 -29.86 0.39
CA ALA A 472 5.14 -29.74 -0.78
C ALA A 472 6.54 -30.32 -0.54
N GLN A 473 7.09 -30.14 0.67
CA GLN A 473 8.37 -30.71 1.07
C GLN A 473 8.31 -32.24 1.18
N ASP A 474 7.27 -32.76 1.84
CA ASP A 474 7.08 -34.20 2.06
C ASP A 474 6.61 -34.93 0.79
N ARG A 475 6.10 -34.19 -0.20
CA ARG A 475 5.48 -34.71 -1.43
C ARG A 475 4.37 -35.75 -1.13
N SER A 476 3.68 -35.59 -0.01
CA SER A 476 2.71 -36.57 0.49
C SER A 476 1.34 -36.43 -0.19
N PRO A 477 0.86 -37.45 -0.92
CA PRO A 477 -0.49 -37.44 -1.48
C PRO A 477 -1.58 -37.40 -0.40
N GLN A 478 -1.30 -37.98 0.77
CA GLN A 478 -2.24 -38.01 1.89
C GLN A 478 -2.44 -36.62 2.49
N GLN A 479 -1.35 -35.91 2.82
CA GLN A 479 -1.44 -34.53 3.35
C GLN A 479 -2.15 -33.61 2.35
N ARG A 480 -1.89 -33.77 1.06
CA ARG A 480 -2.62 -33.03 0.01
C ARG A 480 -4.11 -33.33 0.04
N ALA A 481 -4.51 -34.61 0.13
CA ALA A 481 -5.93 -34.97 0.21
C ALA A 481 -6.60 -34.40 1.46
N GLU A 482 -5.90 -34.37 2.59
CA GLU A 482 -6.36 -33.76 3.84
C GLU A 482 -6.55 -32.24 3.71
N ILE A 483 -5.61 -31.53 3.07
CA ILE A 483 -5.73 -30.09 2.77
C ILE A 483 -6.93 -29.81 1.85
N ILE A 484 -7.11 -30.59 0.79
CA ILE A 484 -8.26 -30.41 -0.11
C ILE A 484 -9.59 -30.74 0.60
N ALA A 485 -9.61 -31.75 1.48
CA ALA A 485 -10.78 -32.07 2.29
C ALA A 485 -11.11 -30.96 3.29
N SER A 486 -10.10 -30.29 3.86
CA SER A 486 -10.30 -29.20 4.80
C SER A 486 -10.93 -27.96 4.14
N VAL A 487 -10.71 -27.73 2.84
CA VAL A 487 -11.46 -26.72 2.05
C VAL A 487 -12.96 -27.00 2.09
N LYS A 488 -13.38 -28.26 1.86
CA LYS A 488 -14.80 -28.63 1.90
C LYS A 488 -15.40 -28.41 3.29
N ASN A 489 -14.64 -28.73 4.33
CA ASN A 489 -15.07 -28.48 5.71
C ASN A 489 -15.22 -26.99 5.99
N PHE A 490 -14.26 -26.16 5.55
CA PHE A 490 -14.33 -24.70 5.65
C PHE A 490 -15.60 -24.16 4.97
N LEU A 491 -15.86 -24.57 3.73
CA LEU A 491 -17.05 -24.14 2.99
C LEU A 491 -18.36 -24.59 3.65
N HIS A 492 -18.39 -25.77 4.24
CA HIS A 492 -19.56 -26.26 4.99
C HIS A 492 -19.84 -25.45 6.25
N THR A 493 -18.79 -24.97 6.95
CA THR A 493 -18.94 -24.12 8.14
C THR A 493 -19.19 -22.65 7.82
N HIS A 494 -18.94 -22.22 6.57
CA HIS A 494 -19.15 -20.84 6.11
C HIS A 494 -20.23 -20.75 5.01
N PRO A 495 -21.48 -21.19 5.28
CA PRO A 495 -22.52 -21.16 4.25
C PRO A 495 -22.91 -19.73 3.90
N ILE A 496 -23.06 -19.46 2.60
CA ILE A 496 -23.60 -18.19 2.08
C ILE A 496 -25.11 -18.09 2.33
N SER A 497 -25.81 -19.23 2.36
CA SER A 497 -27.25 -19.32 2.57
C SER A 497 -27.60 -20.48 3.53
N PRO A 498 -28.55 -20.31 4.47
CA PRO A 498 -29.34 -19.10 4.73
C PRO A 498 -28.55 -18.00 5.46
N ILE A 499 -28.92 -16.74 5.25
CA ILE A 499 -28.26 -15.54 5.82
C ILE A 499 -28.14 -15.59 7.34
N SER A 500 -29.09 -16.20 8.05
CA SER A 500 -29.04 -16.33 9.50
C SER A 500 -27.81 -17.08 9.99
N LYS A 501 -27.38 -18.12 9.27
CA LYS A 501 -26.14 -18.86 9.58
C LYS A 501 -24.89 -18.06 9.23
N ALA A 502 -24.97 -17.14 8.26
CA ALA A 502 -23.84 -16.31 7.88
C ALA A 502 -23.37 -15.40 9.02
N LEU A 503 -24.31 -14.85 9.79
CA LEU A 503 -24.01 -13.97 10.92
C LEU A 503 -23.22 -14.67 12.07
N GLU A 504 -23.21 -16.00 12.11
CA GLU A 504 -22.53 -16.78 13.15
C GLU A 504 -21.03 -16.89 12.90
N TRP A 505 -20.62 -17.03 11.64
CA TRP A 505 -19.21 -17.26 11.27
C TRP A 505 -18.46 -16.00 10.83
N ILE A 506 -19.15 -14.91 10.47
CA ILE A 506 -18.49 -13.65 10.07
C ILE A 506 -17.74 -13.07 11.27
N ASN A 507 -16.40 -13.06 11.20
CA ASN A 507 -15.54 -12.52 12.26
C ASN A 507 -14.98 -11.12 11.92
N CYS A 508 -15.39 -10.56 10.77
CA CYS A 508 -15.06 -9.21 10.35
C CYS A 508 -16.25 -8.28 10.65
N PRO A 509 -16.06 -7.15 11.38
CA PRO A 509 -17.16 -6.26 11.74
C PRO A 509 -17.75 -5.48 10.57
N GLN A 510 -16.96 -5.17 9.54
CA GLN A 510 -17.38 -4.31 8.42
C GLN A 510 -18.52 -4.92 7.60
N PRO A 511 -18.49 -6.20 7.19
CA PRO A 511 -19.64 -6.86 6.57
C PRO A 511 -20.90 -6.87 7.46
N LEU A 512 -20.75 -7.04 8.77
CA LEU A 512 -21.88 -7.01 9.70
C LEU A 512 -22.53 -5.62 9.75
N ILE A 513 -21.73 -4.55 9.86
CA ILE A 513 -22.24 -3.18 9.82
C ILE A 513 -22.99 -2.93 8.51
N ALA A 514 -22.41 -3.34 7.38
CA ALA A 514 -23.01 -3.16 6.07
C ALA A 514 -24.32 -3.95 5.91
N LEU A 515 -24.40 -5.18 6.42
CA LEU A 515 -25.65 -5.95 6.50
C LEU A 515 -26.70 -5.24 7.35
N GLY A 516 -26.32 -4.68 8.50
CA GLY A 516 -27.19 -3.87 9.34
C GLY A 516 -27.79 -2.69 8.57
N LEU A 517 -26.96 -1.95 7.84
CA LEU A 517 -27.41 -0.82 7.01
C LEU A 517 -28.39 -1.23 5.90
N ILE A 518 -28.11 -2.34 5.20
CA ILE A 518 -29.04 -2.86 4.20
C ILE A 518 -30.37 -3.26 4.84
N ARG A 519 -30.34 -3.91 6.01
CA ARG A 519 -31.54 -4.31 6.74
C ARG A 519 -32.36 -3.10 7.18
N ILE A 520 -31.73 -2.00 7.59
CA ILE A 520 -32.43 -0.71 7.82
C ILE A 520 -33.12 -0.26 6.53
N ASN A 521 -32.38 -0.22 5.43
CA ASN A 521 -32.89 0.25 4.14
C ASN A 521 -34.08 -0.59 3.62
N ASN A 522 -34.06 -1.88 3.90
CA ASN A 522 -35.12 -2.83 3.55
C ASN A 522 -36.29 -2.83 4.58
N GLY A 523 -36.26 -1.98 5.61
CA GLY A 523 -37.30 -1.88 6.64
C GLY A 523 -37.23 -2.94 7.75
N ASN A 524 -36.21 -3.78 7.76
CA ASN A 524 -35.98 -4.84 8.75
C ASN A 524 -35.20 -4.32 9.97
N ILE A 525 -35.75 -3.32 10.66
CA ILE A 525 -35.07 -2.59 11.75
C ILE A 525 -34.60 -3.51 12.89
N SER A 526 -35.49 -4.37 13.39
CA SER A 526 -35.17 -5.25 14.53
C SER A 526 -34.02 -6.22 14.21
N ALA A 527 -33.90 -6.65 12.96
CA ALA A 527 -32.77 -7.47 12.51
C ALA A 527 -31.48 -6.65 12.47
N ALA A 528 -31.53 -5.39 12.02
CA ALA A 528 -30.39 -4.49 12.03
C ALA A 528 -29.89 -4.19 13.45
N GLU A 529 -30.80 -3.93 14.41
CA GLU A 529 -30.45 -3.71 15.82
C GLU A 529 -29.70 -4.90 16.40
N LYS A 530 -30.18 -6.13 16.17
CA LYS A 530 -29.50 -7.36 16.60
C LYS A 530 -28.10 -7.50 16.00
N ILE A 531 -27.93 -7.13 14.73
CA ILE A 531 -26.63 -7.15 14.07
C ILE A 531 -25.67 -6.14 14.73
N PHE A 532 -26.13 -4.93 15.02
CA PHE A 532 -25.30 -3.92 15.70
C PHE A 532 -24.99 -4.31 17.15
N ASP A 533 -25.91 -4.94 17.88
CA ASP A 533 -25.64 -5.50 19.22
C ASP A 533 -24.55 -6.57 19.18
N ASN A 534 -24.58 -7.42 18.14
CA ASN A 534 -23.53 -8.41 17.90
C ASN A 534 -22.18 -7.72 17.62
N VAL A 535 -22.16 -6.63 16.85
CA VAL A 535 -20.91 -5.86 16.60
C VAL A 535 -20.38 -5.24 17.89
N ILE A 536 -21.23 -4.59 18.68
CA ILE A 536 -20.84 -3.94 19.94
C ILE A 536 -20.26 -4.95 20.93
N SER A 537 -20.85 -6.14 21.01
CA SER A 537 -20.41 -7.19 21.94
C SER A 537 -19.15 -7.92 21.50
N LYS A 538 -18.99 -8.21 20.20
CA LYS A 538 -17.86 -8.99 19.68
C LYS A 538 -16.67 -8.16 19.23
N PHE A 539 -16.88 -6.92 18.82
CA PHE A 539 -15.87 -6.03 18.24
C PHE A 539 -15.91 -4.66 18.94
N PRO A 540 -15.42 -4.58 20.18
CA PRO A 540 -15.47 -3.34 20.97
C PRO A 540 -14.80 -2.16 20.24
N GLU A 541 -13.82 -2.40 19.38
CA GLU A 541 -13.15 -1.40 18.56
C GLU A 541 -14.03 -0.79 17.45
N PHE A 542 -15.14 -1.46 17.08
CA PHE A 542 -16.15 -0.96 16.13
C PHE A 542 -17.50 -0.66 16.82
N ALA A 543 -17.57 -0.71 18.15
CA ALA A 543 -18.79 -0.44 18.89
C ALA A 543 -19.31 0.99 18.66
N GLY A 544 -18.41 1.95 18.44
CA GLY A 544 -18.78 3.34 18.12
C GLY A 544 -19.65 3.46 16.86
N ASP A 545 -19.25 2.79 15.77
CA ASP A 545 -19.99 2.79 14.50
C ASP A 545 -21.36 2.12 14.66
N ALA A 546 -21.39 0.96 15.32
CA ALA A 546 -22.64 0.23 15.57
C ALA A 546 -23.61 1.01 16.47
N CYS A 547 -23.12 1.65 17.54
CA CYS A 547 -23.92 2.53 18.41
C CYS A 547 -24.48 3.74 17.64
N TYR A 548 -23.69 4.35 16.76
CA TYR A 548 -24.13 5.45 15.91
C TYR A 548 -25.35 5.06 15.05
N TYR A 549 -25.28 3.91 14.37
CA TYR A 549 -26.38 3.44 13.53
C TYR A 549 -27.61 3.02 14.33
N LYS A 550 -27.44 2.43 15.52
CA LYS A 550 -28.55 2.23 16.47
C LYS A 550 -29.21 3.54 16.89
N GLY A 551 -28.44 4.60 17.12
CA GLY A 551 -28.96 5.93 17.41
C GLY A 551 -29.84 6.50 16.29
N LEU A 552 -29.43 6.30 15.02
CA LEU A 552 -30.23 6.70 13.86
C LEU A 552 -31.56 5.93 13.76
N ILE A 553 -31.54 4.62 14.06
CA ILE A 553 -32.76 3.81 14.14
C ILE A 553 -33.73 4.38 15.18
N SER A 554 -33.23 4.67 16.39
CA SER A 554 -34.04 5.24 17.47
C SER A 554 -34.63 6.60 17.09
N GLN A 555 -33.86 7.48 16.45
CA GLN A 555 -34.34 8.78 15.97
C GLN A 555 -35.45 8.62 14.90
N TRP A 556 -35.31 7.63 14.01
CA TRP A 556 -36.33 7.33 13.00
C TRP A 556 -37.63 6.83 13.62
N ASN A 557 -37.55 5.95 14.61
CA ASN A 557 -38.71 5.46 15.38
C ASN A 557 -39.44 6.61 16.09
N VAL A 558 -38.73 7.56 16.70
CA VAL A 558 -39.32 8.74 17.36
C VAL A 558 -40.07 9.64 16.37
N LYS A 559 -39.52 9.87 15.16
CA LYS A 559 -40.22 10.64 14.11
C LYS A 559 -41.49 9.93 13.62
N ARG A 560 -41.47 8.59 13.55
CA ARG A 560 -42.63 7.79 13.13
C ARG A 560 -43.76 7.80 14.17
N VAL A 561 -43.42 7.80 15.47
CA VAL A 561 -44.38 7.93 16.58
C VAL A 561 -45.07 9.30 16.58
N LYS A 562 -44.37 10.39 16.21
CA LYS A 562 -44.98 11.72 16.03
C LYS A 562 -46.02 11.78 14.89
N ASN A 563 -45.95 10.86 13.92
CA ASN A 563 -46.83 10.80 12.76
C ASN A 563 -47.98 9.78 12.88
N ILE A 564 -48.22 9.20 14.07
CA ILE A 564 -49.36 8.31 14.31
C ILE A 564 -50.65 9.15 14.30
N PRO A 565 -51.65 8.84 13.43
CA PRO A 565 -52.94 9.52 13.49
C PRO A 565 -53.62 9.19 14.82
N LYS A 566 -54.14 10.23 15.48
CA LYS A 566 -54.84 10.19 16.78
C LYS A 566 -55.69 8.93 16.95
N ILE A 567 -55.19 7.95 17.70
CA ILE A 567 -56.02 6.90 18.27
C ILE A 567 -56.67 7.48 19.54
N GLY A 568 -57.97 7.23 19.67
CA GLY A 568 -58.91 7.95 20.51
C GLY A 568 -58.49 8.20 21.96
N ASN A 569 -58.99 9.33 22.46
CA ASN A 569 -59.07 9.83 23.83
C ASN A 569 -58.99 8.68 24.85
N GLU A 570 -58.00 8.63 25.75
CA GLU A 570 -58.09 9.36 27.01
C GLU A 570 -56.73 9.84 27.59
N ASN A 571 -55.59 9.58 26.95
CA ASN A 571 -54.27 10.05 27.42
C ASN A 571 -53.59 11.10 26.50
N SER A 572 -54.35 11.73 25.59
CA SER A 572 -53.83 12.70 24.62
C SER A 572 -53.55 14.10 25.17
N GLY A 573 -53.96 14.40 26.41
CA GLY A 573 -53.79 15.73 27.02
C GLY A 573 -52.36 16.01 27.48
N PHE A 574 -51.67 15.00 28.03
CA PHE A 574 -50.35 15.17 28.62
C PHE A 574 -49.25 15.26 27.56
N PHE A 575 -49.21 14.32 26.62
CA PHE A 575 -48.20 14.29 25.55
C PHE A 575 -48.30 15.46 24.56
N LYS A 576 -49.50 16.02 24.38
CA LYS A 576 -49.72 17.17 23.49
C LYS A 576 -49.26 18.48 24.13
N LYS A 577 -49.51 18.64 25.45
CA LYS A 577 -49.10 19.84 26.20
C LYS A 577 -47.58 19.96 26.32
N THR A 578 -46.88 18.84 26.53
CA THR A 578 -45.41 18.81 26.58
C THR A 578 -44.75 19.03 25.21
N ALA A 579 -45.37 18.56 24.12
CA ALA A 579 -44.86 18.79 22.77
C ALA A 579 -45.05 20.25 22.31
N ASP A 580 -46.16 20.88 22.68
CA ASP A 580 -46.48 22.28 22.33
C ASP A 580 -45.67 23.30 23.16
N GLU A 581 -45.37 22.99 24.44
CA GLU A 581 -44.49 23.83 25.29
C GLU A 581 -43.02 23.81 24.84
N ILE A 582 -42.52 22.65 24.38
CA ILE A 582 -41.15 22.53 23.85
C ILE A 582 -41.01 23.25 22.50
N GLY A 583 -42.06 23.27 21.68
CA GLY A 583 -42.05 23.97 20.39
C GLY A 583 -41.94 25.49 20.52
N LYS A 584 -42.67 26.10 21.47
CA LYS A 584 -42.71 27.56 21.67
C LYS A 584 -41.39 28.15 22.19
N THR A 585 -40.71 27.45 23.09
CA THR A 585 -39.42 27.90 23.65
C THR A 585 -38.30 27.93 22.61
N ILE A 586 -38.39 27.07 21.59
CA ILE A 586 -37.39 26.99 20.51
C ILE A 586 -37.50 28.20 19.57
N ASP A 587 -38.70 28.67 19.27
CA ASP A 587 -38.93 29.76 18.31
C ASP A 587 -38.57 31.15 18.89
N ASP A 588 -38.81 31.38 20.19
CA ASP A 588 -38.50 32.66 20.86
C ASP A 588 -36.98 32.88 21.09
N LEU A 589 -36.19 31.80 21.23
CA LEU A 589 -34.74 31.88 21.45
C LEU A 589 -33.93 32.20 20.18
N SER A 590 -34.48 31.90 18.99
CA SER A 590 -33.85 32.15 17.70
C SER A 590 -33.66 33.63 17.35
N GLN A 591 -34.47 34.54 17.92
CA GLN A 591 -34.49 35.97 17.50
C GLN A 591 -33.63 36.92 18.34
N SER A 592 -33.09 36.50 19.49
CA SER A 592 -32.46 37.43 20.46
C SER A 592 -30.94 37.57 20.40
N TYR A 593 -30.19 36.71 19.69
CA TYR A 593 -28.73 36.58 19.91
C TYR A 593 -27.83 36.78 18.67
N LEU A 594 -28.36 37.33 17.57
CA LEU A 594 -27.55 37.64 16.38
C LEU A 594 -26.57 38.85 16.44
N PRO A 595 -26.62 39.84 17.37
CA PRO A 595 -25.77 41.03 17.20
C PRO A 595 -24.33 40.98 17.72
N GLU A 596 -23.93 40.05 18.60
CA GLU A 596 -22.66 40.18 19.37
C GLU A 596 -21.49 39.31 18.88
N ILE A 597 -21.62 38.60 17.75
CA ILE A 597 -20.59 37.65 17.25
C ILE A 597 -19.97 38.16 15.93
N LYS A 598 -19.56 39.43 15.89
CA LYS A 598 -18.84 39.99 14.72
C LYS A 598 -17.34 40.17 14.92
N ASP A 599 -16.83 40.08 16.15
CA ASP A 599 -15.45 40.49 16.46
C ASP A 599 -14.45 39.32 16.69
N VAL A 600 -14.81 38.08 16.37
CA VAL A 600 -13.98 36.88 16.67
C VAL A 600 -13.62 36.05 15.43
N ILE A 601 -13.51 36.67 14.24
CA ILE A 601 -13.12 35.98 13.01
C ILE A 601 -11.61 36.19 12.72
N PRO A 602 -10.80 35.12 12.59
CA PRO A 602 -9.37 35.23 12.27
C PRO A 602 -9.10 35.84 10.89
N GLN A 603 -8.04 36.64 10.79
CA GLN A 603 -7.60 37.34 9.56
C GLN A 603 -7.31 36.43 8.34
N SER A 604 -7.16 35.11 8.52
CA SER A 604 -6.96 34.13 7.45
C SER A 604 -8.24 33.79 6.67
N LEU A 605 -9.43 34.19 7.15
CA LEU A 605 -10.70 34.08 6.40
C LEU A 605 -10.88 35.22 5.37
N CYS A 606 -10.05 36.26 5.43
CA CYS A 606 -10.14 37.42 4.52
C CYS A 606 -9.53 37.19 3.12
N GLU A 607 -8.82 36.08 2.91
CA GLU A 607 -8.14 35.76 1.64
C GLU A 607 -8.91 34.76 0.75
N MET A 608 -10.05 34.26 1.21
CA MET A 608 -10.94 33.38 0.44
C MET A 608 -11.93 34.20 -0.41
N ASP A 609 -12.35 33.67 -1.57
CA ASP A 609 -13.37 34.36 -2.37
C ASP A 609 -14.70 34.51 -1.60
N ASP A 610 -15.47 35.55 -1.93
CA ASP A 610 -16.66 35.94 -1.18
C ASP A 610 -17.74 34.84 -1.12
N LYS A 611 -17.77 33.91 -2.09
CA LYS A 611 -18.75 32.80 -2.10
C LYS A 611 -18.33 31.65 -1.20
N ALA A 612 -17.04 31.33 -1.15
CA ALA A 612 -16.48 30.32 -0.26
C ALA A 612 -16.52 30.77 1.20
N ARG A 613 -16.30 32.06 1.44
CA ARG A 613 -16.34 32.68 2.76
C ARG A 613 -17.75 32.67 3.38
N ILE A 614 -18.77 33.09 2.63
CA ILE A 614 -20.18 33.08 3.08
C ILE A 614 -20.66 31.65 3.39
N LYS A 615 -20.28 30.68 2.55
CA LYS A 615 -20.67 29.27 2.76
C LYS A 615 -20.02 28.65 4.00
N THR A 616 -18.77 28.98 4.26
CA THR A 616 -18.00 28.44 5.40
C THR A 616 -18.41 29.13 6.72
N GLU A 617 -18.75 30.43 6.68
CA GLU A 617 -19.36 31.15 7.81
C GLU A 617 -20.73 30.58 8.18
N ASP A 618 -21.61 30.32 7.20
CA ASP A 618 -22.94 29.73 7.43
C ASP A 618 -22.85 28.30 8.00
N GLU A 619 -21.93 27.48 7.50
CA GLU A 619 -21.72 26.11 7.97
C GLU A 619 -21.14 26.08 9.40
N PHE A 620 -20.25 27.02 9.74
CA PHE A 620 -19.66 27.16 11.08
C PHE A 620 -20.68 27.69 12.10
N LEU A 621 -21.49 28.68 11.72
CA LEU A 621 -22.58 29.23 12.54
C LEU A 621 -23.69 28.20 12.78
N GLN A 622 -24.03 27.38 11.77
CA GLN A 622 -24.97 26.27 11.93
C GLN A 622 -24.46 25.19 12.90
N ALA A 623 -23.16 24.86 12.84
CA ALA A 623 -22.56 23.87 13.73
C ALA A 623 -22.54 24.33 15.20
N LEU A 624 -22.21 25.61 15.46
CA LEU A 624 -22.19 26.23 16.79
C LEU A 624 -23.59 26.40 17.41
N GLN A 625 -24.57 26.84 16.63
CA GLN A 625 -25.98 26.90 17.07
C GLN A 625 -26.50 25.50 17.46
N THR A 626 -26.12 24.47 16.71
CA THR A 626 -26.51 23.08 16.99
C THR A 626 -25.87 22.54 18.28
N PHE A 627 -24.71 23.07 18.68
CA PHE A 627 -23.97 22.63 19.88
C PHE A 627 -24.57 23.21 21.17
N ASN A 628 -24.88 24.50 21.21
CA ASN A 628 -25.48 25.16 22.38
C ASN A 628 -26.94 24.73 22.62
N LEU A 629 -27.73 24.57 21.56
CA LEU A 629 -29.10 24.01 21.64
C LEU A 629 -29.15 22.60 22.26
N ARG A 630 -28.07 21.83 22.18
CA ARG A 630 -28.00 20.47 22.76
C ARG A 630 -27.59 20.48 24.23
N ALA A 631 -26.74 21.42 24.65
CA ALA A 631 -26.34 21.58 26.05
C ALA A 631 -27.47 22.12 26.92
N ASP A 632 -28.24 23.09 26.43
CA ASP A 632 -29.37 23.67 27.18
C ASP A 632 -30.56 22.71 27.26
N ARG A 633 -30.82 21.92 26.21
CA ARG A 633 -31.83 20.84 26.24
C ARG A 633 -31.48 19.73 27.24
N LYS A 634 -30.20 19.44 27.48
CA LYS A 634 -29.75 18.50 28.53
C LYS A 634 -30.12 19.02 29.92
N LYS A 635 -29.98 20.33 30.14
CA LYS A 635 -30.25 21.00 31.42
C LYS A 635 -31.75 21.11 31.72
N GLU A 636 -32.56 21.40 30.70
CA GLU A 636 -34.03 21.42 30.80
C GLU A 636 -34.60 20.02 31.04
N LEU A 637 -34.14 18.99 30.32
CA LEU A 637 -34.63 17.62 30.51
C LEU A 637 -34.29 17.10 31.91
N HIS A 638 -33.09 17.41 32.43
CA HIS A 638 -32.70 17.08 33.80
C HIS A 638 -33.61 17.76 34.84
N THR A 639 -33.99 19.02 34.60
CA THR A 639 -34.91 19.78 35.47
C THR A 639 -36.34 19.24 35.41
N ILE A 640 -36.81 18.81 34.24
CA ILE A 640 -38.13 18.20 34.03
C ILE A 640 -38.19 16.81 34.69
N ILE A 641 -37.15 16.00 34.55
CA ILE A 641 -37.04 14.69 35.20
C ILE A 641 -37.03 14.85 36.73
N THR A 642 -36.27 15.83 37.25
CA THR A 642 -36.22 16.13 38.69
C THR A 642 -37.57 16.60 39.21
N ARG A 643 -38.30 17.42 38.45
CA ARG A 643 -39.66 17.85 38.80
C ARG A 643 -40.66 16.71 38.76
N LEU A 644 -40.61 15.82 37.76
CA LEU A 644 -41.48 14.66 37.63
C LEU A 644 -41.26 13.65 38.78
N GLN A 645 -40.00 13.48 39.21
CA GLN A 645 -39.64 12.70 40.41
C GLN A 645 -40.25 13.29 41.69
N GLN A 646 -40.36 14.63 41.77
CA GLN A 646 -40.91 15.34 42.92
C GLN A 646 -42.46 15.45 42.91
N THR A 647 -43.12 15.42 41.74
CA THR A 647 -44.57 15.68 41.62
C THR A 647 -45.45 14.44 41.46
N VAL A 648 -44.95 13.32 40.92
CA VAL A 648 -45.82 12.16 40.53
C VAL A 648 -45.78 10.99 41.54
N GLY A 649 -45.00 11.11 42.62
CA GLY A 649 -45.02 10.19 43.75
C GLY A 649 -44.19 8.89 43.57
N PRO A 650 -43.64 8.33 44.67
CA PRO A 650 -42.56 7.33 44.65
C PRO A 650 -42.95 5.91 44.16
N GLN A 651 -44.17 5.69 43.67
CA GLN A 651 -44.62 4.35 43.26
C GLN A 651 -44.41 4.04 41.77
N ILE A 652 -44.46 5.04 40.87
CA ILE A 652 -44.18 4.84 39.43
C ILE A 652 -42.68 4.62 39.18
N ILE A 653 -41.83 5.25 40.01
CA ILE A 653 -40.36 5.16 39.98
C ILE A 653 -39.86 3.73 40.22
N LYS A 654 -40.66 2.86 40.85
CA LYS A 654 -40.33 1.44 41.09
C LYS A 654 -40.81 0.50 39.98
N SER A 655 -41.46 1.00 38.93
CA SER A 655 -41.82 0.17 37.79
C SER A 655 -40.58 -0.08 36.92
N SER A 656 -40.22 -1.35 36.71
CA SER A 656 -39.04 -1.76 35.95
C SER A 656 -39.02 -1.20 34.52
N GLY A 657 -40.19 -0.92 33.94
CA GLY A 657 -40.30 -0.27 32.63
C GLY A 657 -39.85 1.20 32.61
N PHE A 658 -40.06 1.96 33.69
CA PHE A 658 -39.63 3.36 33.77
C PHE A 658 -38.15 3.49 34.13
N GLN A 659 -37.63 2.60 34.98
CA GLN A 659 -36.19 2.51 35.26
C GLN A 659 -35.39 2.12 34.01
N ASN A 660 -35.83 1.09 33.27
CA ASN A 660 -35.15 0.69 32.02
C ASN A 660 -35.18 1.81 30.96
N GLN A 661 -36.31 2.51 30.80
CA GLN A 661 -36.39 3.64 29.85
C GLN A 661 -35.59 4.87 30.30
N ALA A 662 -35.48 5.12 31.61
CA ALA A 662 -34.64 6.20 32.15
C ALA A 662 -33.15 5.87 32.00
N ASP A 663 -32.76 4.62 32.24
CA ASP A 663 -31.38 4.14 32.08
C ASP A 663 -31.00 4.09 30.60
N ASP A 664 -31.89 3.66 29.71
CA ASP A 664 -31.65 3.67 28.25
C ASP A 664 -31.52 5.09 27.69
N ILE A 665 -32.34 6.04 28.16
CA ILE A 665 -32.27 7.44 27.74
C ILE A 665 -31.03 8.14 28.34
N SER A 666 -30.69 7.86 29.61
CA SER A 666 -29.46 8.37 30.23
C SER A 666 -28.22 7.82 29.53
N ASN A 667 -28.20 6.53 29.19
CA ASN A 667 -27.09 5.89 28.47
C ASN A 667 -26.94 6.42 27.03
N ILE A 668 -28.05 6.69 26.31
CA ILE A 668 -28.01 7.30 24.98
C ILE A 668 -27.49 8.75 25.06
N TYR A 669 -27.87 9.52 26.07
CA TYR A 669 -27.39 10.89 26.26
C TYR A 669 -25.96 10.96 26.80
N ASP A 670 -25.52 10.00 27.62
CA ASP A 670 -24.14 9.91 28.08
C ASP A 670 -23.21 9.43 26.96
N CYS A 671 -23.66 8.54 26.08
CA CYS A 671 -22.95 8.23 24.83
C CYS A 671 -22.84 9.44 23.89
N LEU A 672 -23.92 10.20 23.71
CA LEU A 672 -23.93 11.41 22.85
C LEU A 672 -23.13 12.58 23.44
N ALA A 673 -23.13 12.74 24.76
CA ALA A 673 -22.35 13.75 25.47
C ALA A 673 -20.86 13.39 25.54
N THR A 674 -20.53 12.09 25.61
CA THR A 674 -19.14 11.61 25.54
C THR A 674 -18.55 11.91 24.15
N SER A 675 -19.27 11.63 23.07
CA SER A 675 -18.81 11.97 21.70
C SER A 675 -18.65 13.47 21.40
N ALA A 676 -19.37 14.36 22.10
CA ALA A 676 -19.27 15.80 21.88
C ALA A 676 -18.10 16.46 22.64
N TYR A 677 -17.76 15.94 23.83
CA TYR A 677 -16.58 16.38 24.59
C TYR A 677 -15.27 15.85 23.99
N ASP A 678 -15.32 14.74 23.26
CA ASP A 678 -14.19 14.15 22.56
C ASP A 678 -13.69 14.99 21.36
N MET A 679 -14.44 16.01 20.93
CA MET A 679 -14.09 16.86 19.77
C MET A 679 -13.06 17.97 20.06
N ILE A 680 -12.66 18.28 21.32
CA ILE A 680 -12.02 19.60 21.65
C ILE A 680 -10.56 19.65 22.22
N GLY A 681 -9.93 18.68 22.95
CA GLY A 681 -8.43 18.71 23.08
C GLY A 681 -7.64 18.23 24.32
N HIS A 682 -6.92 17.08 24.23
CA HIS A 682 -5.66 16.50 24.87
C HIS A 682 -5.38 16.52 26.40
N PRO A 683 -4.40 15.76 27.04
CA PRO A 683 -3.72 14.42 26.87
C PRO A 683 -3.55 13.41 28.13
N ILE A 684 -3.65 12.05 27.96
CA ILE A 684 -2.92 10.87 28.62
C ILE A 684 -3.33 10.12 29.96
N SER A 685 -3.43 8.76 29.86
CA SER A 685 -2.77 7.59 30.53
C SER A 685 -3.67 6.54 31.26
N PHE A 686 -3.56 5.24 30.87
CA PHE A 686 -4.18 4.07 31.55
C PHE A 686 -3.12 3.16 32.23
N GLN A 687 -2.59 3.55 33.40
CA GLN A 687 -1.88 2.60 34.29
C GLN A 687 -2.20 2.71 35.78
N THR A 688 -3.27 3.40 36.15
CA THR A 688 -3.83 3.32 37.51
C THR A 688 -5.31 2.98 37.41
N PHE A 689 -5.63 1.69 37.39
CA PHE A 689 -6.97 1.25 37.78
C PHE A 689 -7.12 1.47 39.29
N SER A 690 -7.48 2.70 39.65
CA SER A 690 -8.16 3.05 40.89
C SER A 690 -9.50 3.67 40.50
N PRO A 691 -10.64 3.32 41.14
CA PRO A 691 -11.98 3.68 40.66
C PRO A 691 -12.34 5.18 40.72
N ASN A 692 -11.38 6.08 41.00
CA ASN A 692 -11.62 7.50 41.24
C ASN A 692 -10.48 8.39 40.69
N SER A 693 -10.43 8.64 39.38
CA SER A 693 -9.78 9.84 38.83
C SER A 693 -10.32 10.22 37.45
N GLN A 694 -10.63 11.51 37.28
CA GLN A 694 -11.30 12.16 36.15
C GLN A 694 -10.34 13.14 35.45
N THR A 695 -10.03 12.98 34.16
CA THR A 695 -9.56 14.11 33.33
C THR A 695 -9.90 13.93 31.83
N ILE A 696 -10.19 15.07 31.18
CA ILE A 696 -10.65 15.29 29.78
C ILE A 696 -9.59 14.91 28.73
N GLU A 697 -8.38 14.81 29.20
CA GLU A 697 -7.16 14.72 28.44
C GLU A 697 -6.97 13.34 27.75
N ASP A 698 -7.57 12.30 28.31
CA ASP A 698 -7.52 10.92 27.84
C ASP A 698 -8.31 10.61 26.57
N LYS A 699 -9.46 11.26 26.41
CA LYS A 699 -10.43 10.88 25.38
C LYS A 699 -10.13 11.50 24.01
N TYR A 700 -9.47 12.67 23.98
CA TYR A 700 -9.11 13.36 22.74
C TYR A 700 -8.01 12.67 21.91
N LYS A 701 -7.14 11.85 22.54
CA LYS A 701 -6.11 11.10 21.81
C LYS A 701 -6.70 9.99 20.91
N ALA A 702 -7.91 9.50 21.19
CA ALA A 702 -8.60 8.52 20.34
C ALA A 702 -9.20 9.13 19.06
N TYR A 703 -9.63 10.40 19.13
CA TYR A 703 -10.26 11.13 18.02
C TYR A 703 -9.28 11.53 16.90
N GLN A 704 -8.05 11.92 17.23
CA GLN A 704 -7.02 12.21 16.22
C GLN A 704 -6.63 10.98 15.38
N GLN A 705 -6.64 9.78 15.98
CA GLN A 705 -6.36 8.54 15.27
C GLN A 705 -7.47 8.21 14.25
N PHE A 706 -8.73 8.43 14.60
CA PHE A 706 -9.89 8.25 13.72
C PHE A 706 -9.93 9.26 12.56
N SER A 707 -9.57 10.52 12.80
CA SER A 707 -9.48 11.56 11.77
C SER A 707 -8.40 11.27 10.71
N ASN A 708 -7.27 10.67 11.12
CA ASN A 708 -6.22 10.25 10.19
C ASN A 708 -6.64 9.04 9.34
N TYR A 709 -7.39 8.08 9.89
CA TYR A 709 -7.97 6.97 9.12
C TYR A 709 -8.99 7.45 8.06
N LEU A 710 -9.71 8.54 8.34
CA LEU A 710 -10.64 9.17 7.40
C LEU A 710 -9.93 9.93 6.26
N ARG A 711 -8.78 10.58 6.53
CA ARG A 711 -7.98 11.28 5.50
C ARG A 711 -7.26 10.33 4.55
N GLU A 712 -6.86 9.15 5.02
CA GLU A 712 -6.14 8.15 4.20
C GLU A 712 -7.06 7.30 3.31
N GLY A 713 -8.38 7.48 3.38
CA GLY A 713 -9.35 6.94 2.41
C GLY A 713 -9.95 5.57 2.73
N TYR A 714 -9.83 5.08 3.97
CA TYR A 714 -10.26 3.71 4.32
C TYR A 714 -11.78 3.51 4.47
N ILE A 715 -12.61 4.56 4.45
CA ILE A 715 -14.08 4.45 4.57
C ILE A 715 -14.76 5.53 3.70
N SER A 716 -15.56 5.12 2.70
CA SER A 716 -16.31 6.04 1.84
C SER A 716 -17.76 6.26 2.34
N PRO A 717 -18.22 7.52 2.54
CA PRO A 717 -19.59 7.85 2.96
C PRO A 717 -20.71 7.61 1.92
N LYS A 718 -20.43 7.00 0.75
CA LYS A 718 -21.37 6.95 -0.38
C LYS A 718 -22.51 5.91 -0.26
N MET A 719 -22.64 5.19 0.85
CA MET A 719 -23.58 4.06 1.00
C MET A 719 -25.03 4.42 1.40
N LEU A 720 -25.39 5.71 1.53
CA LEU A 720 -26.78 6.11 1.77
C LEU A 720 -27.35 6.84 0.54
N ASN A 721 -28.12 6.11 -0.24
CA ASN A 721 -28.75 6.59 -1.47
C ASN A 721 -29.76 7.73 -1.15
N HIS A 722 -29.41 8.93 -1.59
CA HIS A 722 -30.11 10.21 -1.38
C HIS A 722 -31.62 10.17 -1.70
N LYS A 723 -32.07 9.25 -2.57
CA LYS A 723 -33.47 9.18 -3.03
C LYS A 723 -34.48 8.68 -1.99
N ILE A 724 -34.06 7.87 -1.01
CA ILE A 724 -34.99 7.31 0.01
C ILE A 724 -35.29 8.33 1.12
N LEU A 725 -34.30 9.18 1.43
CA LEU A 725 -34.48 10.34 2.31
C LEU A 725 -35.32 11.43 1.65
N GLU A 726 -35.14 11.69 0.36
CA GLU A 726 -35.89 12.75 -0.33
C GLU A 726 -37.40 12.44 -0.45
N LYS A 727 -37.77 11.16 -0.65
CA LYS A 727 -39.17 10.73 -0.71
C LYS A 727 -39.87 10.76 0.66
N SER A 728 -39.10 10.69 1.74
CA SER A 728 -39.59 10.79 3.13
C SER A 728 -39.57 12.22 3.68
N LEU A 729 -38.87 13.15 3.01
CA LEU A 729 -38.89 14.58 3.31
C LEU A 729 -39.95 15.35 2.51
N LYS A 730 -40.42 14.80 1.38
CA LYS A 730 -41.53 15.34 0.56
C LYS A 730 -42.93 14.89 1.00
N LYS A 731 -43.05 14.00 1.99
CA LYS A 731 -44.31 13.53 2.59
C LYS A 731 -44.33 13.89 4.05
#